data_AF-A0A3M3DQZ8-F1
#
_entry.id   AF-A0A3M3DQZ8-F1
#
_cell.length_a   1.000
_cell.length_b   1.000
_cell.length_c   1.000
_cell.angle_alpha   90.00
_cell.angle_beta   90.00
_cell.angle_gamma   90.00
#
_symmetry.space_group_name_H-M   'P 1'
#
loop_
_entity.id
_entity.type
_entity.pdbx_description
1 polymer ?
#
loop_
_entity_poly.entity_id
_entity_poly.type
_entity_poly.pdbx_seq_one_letter_code
_entity_poly.pdbx_strand_id
1 'polypeptide(L)'
;MEFNLDDKIVEAAAQAPKIFVEASLGSGGEYNREPGIQLTKEQIISLRRYEVLGLSLPYRYNDVVAYLNYGAGDGGGLGLTARDFLRTFTMTYDHAKRWAPLRREIMLTGTHLKLFAEKIIENGEGIVEVYDDSEIAKHLREHAISTVEGYLQLKLKHPGLPDVTLPSGDIPEIKYYLNAMLSDVKDCQTKAESVRSELDRFGTDLREKVLPEVKLRLKAVSENSYRQDIQVLQDDIDQRAAELDELNKKYDQMVKEAIVAAATLNVGGLILGIYQGVQAEKIRNQRRQLKEVQDIAIQNMASKSQTLSSLNRVRADLQNLSAVTIEAEVATQNLMLVWEALGLYITSSVKEVDKIHNAVSLRGFIRNVKKVFKPWRDIRTGSDALLTVFAEAQREYEMDNLMSRKMGRMMLRVADYPAFEVRVLRNHNSDVQSYSVRAQMLFQRHAYLPGVVERMIGLALMIDSTTFGLRSRAQTTMYVLDRALGNLKQIQEDFENAHDRNEQHEMSREMEDELQEVFVAIAQQTRELKALQVDLGARYDKSASAQWIATLEQDRAFAQDQKIKAEARRAELDSQMKSVADAIELIERNGVENIGQQAQLTVDNLMAMGMAPPQVQIALLAMDTLKKTLSGIAETISYLNMVAGYNRLRDRARQLRLEAEAYTRDITLILGKVELVQTLDALDGGRGRFLKEFLNIVAAFEHFAGVFEPQKSQPVEARVRTACDLIPGMINHLRPLRG
;
A
#
# COMPACT_ATOMS: atom_id res chain seq x y z
N MET A 1 50.69 24.16 -17.46
CA MET A 1 49.39 23.84 -16.81
C MET A 1 48.30 23.69 -17.87
N GLU A 2 47.97 22.45 -18.28
CA GLU A 2 46.91 22.11 -19.25
C GLU A 2 45.58 21.94 -18.50
N PHE A 3 44.47 22.50 -19.03
CA PHE A 3 43.17 22.46 -18.34
C PHE A 3 42.45 21.14 -18.64
N ASN A 4 42.48 20.19 -17.70
CA ASN A 4 41.70 18.96 -17.74
C ASN A 4 40.49 19.06 -16.81
N LEU A 5 39.38 19.62 -17.32
CA LEU A 5 38.09 19.15 -16.82
C LEU A 5 38.07 17.64 -17.04
N ASP A 6 37.76 16.86 -16.01
CA ASP A 6 37.72 15.39 -16.10
C ASP A 6 36.96 15.00 -17.37
N ASP A 7 37.66 14.38 -18.32
CA ASP A 7 37.11 14.06 -19.63
C ASP A 7 35.86 13.18 -19.46
N LYS A 8 35.75 12.43 -18.36
CA LYS A 8 34.54 11.67 -17.99
C LYS A 8 33.39 12.53 -17.49
N ILE A 9 33.63 13.65 -16.80
CA ILE A 9 32.57 14.58 -16.38
C ILE A 9 32.06 15.34 -17.61
N VAL A 10 32.96 15.79 -18.47
CA VAL A 10 32.62 16.43 -19.76
C VAL A 10 31.89 15.44 -20.65
N GLU A 11 32.31 14.18 -20.69
CA GLU A 11 31.67 13.13 -21.46
C GLU A 11 30.34 12.68 -20.87
N ALA A 12 30.24 12.39 -19.58
CA ALA A 12 28.99 12.00 -18.89
C ALA A 12 27.90 13.05 -19.08
N ALA A 13 28.28 14.30 -19.13
CA ALA A 13 27.35 15.39 -19.26
C ALA A 13 27.11 15.89 -20.68
N ALA A 14 28.05 15.66 -21.57
CA ALA A 14 27.74 15.65 -22.98
C ALA A 14 26.75 14.49 -23.28
N GLN A 15 26.85 13.36 -22.59
CA GLN A 15 25.95 12.22 -22.83
C GLN A 15 24.62 12.32 -22.09
N ALA A 16 24.54 12.96 -20.92
CA ALA A 16 23.32 13.02 -20.09
C ALA A 16 22.09 13.56 -20.84
N PRO A 17 22.19 14.67 -21.61
CA PRO A 17 21.15 15.14 -22.52
C PRO A 17 20.64 14.07 -23.52
N LYS A 18 21.55 13.29 -24.08
CA LYS A 18 21.26 12.26 -25.08
C LYS A 18 20.66 11.00 -24.45
N ILE A 19 21.22 10.57 -23.32
CA ILE A 19 20.70 9.47 -22.49
C ILE A 19 19.28 9.77 -22.03
N PHE A 20 18.98 11.03 -21.68
CA PHE A 20 17.64 11.49 -21.33
C PHE A 20 16.62 11.27 -22.45
N VAL A 21 16.95 11.73 -23.67
CA VAL A 21 16.09 11.56 -24.85
C VAL A 21 15.96 10.06 -25.18
N GLU A 22 17.05 9.33 -25.29
CA GLU A 22 17.02 7.90 -25.63
C GLU A 22 16.28 7.03 -24.60
N ALA A 23 16.34 7.38 -23.32
CA ALA A 23 15.56 6.74 -22.25
C ALA A 23 14.07 7.11 -22.28
N SER A 24 13.73 8.30 -22.78
CA SER A 24 12.35 8.76 -22.96
C SER A 24 11.70 8.24 -24.25
N LEU A 25 12.51 7.92 -25.27
CA LEU A 25 12.06 7.39 -26.56
C LEU A 25 12.03 5.86 -26.64
N GLY A 26 12.52 5.17 -25.61
CA GLY A 26 12.67 3.70 -25.63
C GLY A 26 13.60 3.17 -26.73
N SER A 27 14.26 4.05 -27.50
CA SER A 27 15.00 3.67 -28.70
C SER A 27 16.44 3.35 -28.33
N GLY A 28 16.75 2.06 -28.28
CA GLY A 28 18.10 1.50 -28.20
C GLY A 28 18.04 0.08 -27.66
N GLY A 29 18.91 -0.78 -28.20
CA GLY A 29 18.81 -2.23 -28.04
C GLY A 29 18.48 -2.65 -26.61
N GLU A 30 17.37 -3.38 -26.46
CA GLU A 30 16.80 -3.85 -25.18
C GLU A 30 17.81 -4.63 -24.31
N TYR A 31 18.93 -5.06 -24.88
CA TYR A 31 19.83 -6.05 -24.32
C TYR A 31 21.02 -5.51 -23.50
N ASN A 32 21.26 -4.18 -23.41
CA ASN A 32 22.46 -3.66 -22.73
C ASN A 32 22.25 -2.38 -21.87
N ARG A 33 21.03 -2.05 -21.46
CA ARG A 33 20.77 -0.82 -20.68
C ARG A 33 20.67 -1.09 -19.17
N GLU A 34 21.33 -0.24 -18.38
CA GLU A 34 21.33 -0.34 -16.91
C GLU A 34 19.89 -0.28 -16.32
N PRO A 35 19.52 -1.17 -15.38
CA PRO A 35 18.22 -1.11 -14.71
C PRO A 35 18.10 0.18 -13.89
N GLY A 36 17.15 1.06 -14.24
CA GLY A 36 16.78 2.19 -13.39
C GLY A 36 16.54 3.54 -14.05
N ILE A 37 16.66 3.65 -15.37
CA ILE A 37 16.35 4.86 -16.16
C ILE A 37 15.56 4.45 -17.41
N GLN A 38 14.25 4.23 -17.26
CA GLN A 38 13.34 3.91 -18.37
C GLN A 38 11.97 4.51 -18.05
N LEU A 39 11.62 5.64 -18.69
CA LEU A 39 10.23 6.10 -18.79
C LEU A 39 9.68 5.52 -20.09
N THR A 40 9.18 4.29 -20.03
CA THR A 40 8.65 3.63 -21.22
C THR A 40 7.24 4.13 -21.54
N LYS A 41 6.81 3.93 -22.79
CA LYS A 41 5.45 4.23 -23.26
C LYS A 41 4.39 3.54 -22.38
N GLU A 42 4.67 2.31 -21.93
CA GLU A 42 3.83 1.51 -21.03
C GLU A 42 3.65 2.16 -19.66
N GLN A 43 4.68 2.81 -19.12
CA GLN A 43 4.60 3.50 -17.83
C GLN A 43 3.70 4.74 -17.89
N ILE A 44 3.75 5.49 -19.01
CA ILE A 44 2.85 6.62 -19.27
C ILE A 44 1.40 6.11 -19.44
N ILE A 45 1.23 4.97 -20.11
CA ILE A 45 -0.07 4.29 -20.23
C ILE A 45 -0.60 3.85 -18.86
N SER A 46 0.24 3.29 -17.97
CA SER A 46 -0.18 2.91 -16.61
C SER A 46 -0.63 4.12 -15.78
N LEU A 47 0.07 5.26 -15.86
CA LEU A 47 -0.36 6.51 -15.22
C LEU A 47 -1.70 7.02 -15.79
N ARG A 48 -1.92 6.89 -17.10
CA ARG A 48 -3.20 7.24 -17.74
C ARG A 48 -4.33 6.29 -17.34
N ARG A 49 -4.06 4.98 -17.24
CA ARG A 49 -5.02 3.99 -16.75
C ARG A 49 -5.44 4.30 -15.31
N TYR A 50 -4.47 4.64 -14.45
CA TYR A 50 -4.75 5.11 -13.09
C TYR A 50 -5.60 6.39 -13.08
N GLU A 51 -5.27 7.40 -13.89
CA GLU A 51 -6.04 8.64 -13.99
C GLU A 51 -7.50 8.38 -14.39
N VAL A 52 -7.71 7.61 -15.46
CA VAL A 52 -9.07 7.32 -15.97
C VAL A 52 -9.88 6.53 -14.95
N LEU A 53 -9.28 5.51 -14.33
CA LEU A 53 -9.94 4.70 -13.30
C LEU A 53 -10.21 5.51 -12.02
N GLY A 54 -9.26 6.33 -11.58
CA GLY A 54 -9.44 7.17 -10.40
C GLY A 54 -10.52 8.25 -10.60
N LEU A 55 -10.58 8.85 -11.79
CA LEU A 55 -11.59 9.86 -12.14
C LEU A 55 -12.98 9.28 -12.39
N SER A 56 -13.10 7.97 -12.66
CA SER A 56 -14.40 7.31 -12.82
C SER A 56 -15.04 6.90 -11.49
N LEU A 57 -14.30 6.95 -10.38
CA LEU A 57 -14.82 6.62 -9.06
C LEU A 57 -15.87 7.64 -8.59
N PRO A 58 -16.96 7.18 -7.95
CA PRO A 58 -17.96 8.08 -7.40
C PRO A 58 -17.39 8.81 -6.17
N TYR A 59 -17.49 10.14 -6.17
CA TYR A 59 -16.98 11.02 -5.11
C TYR A 59 -18.09 11.75 -4.34
N ARG A 60 -19.36 11.50 -4.67
CA ARG A 60 -20.52 11.98 -3.90
C ARG A 60 -21.17 10.82 -3.18
N TYR A 61 -21.60 11.04 -1.95
CA TYR A 61 -22.18 9.98 -1.11
C TYR A 61 -23.31 9.20 -1.80
N ASN A 62 -24.25 9.88 -2.45
CA ASN A 62 -25.36 9.21 -3.15
C ASN A 62 -24.90 8.37 -4.35
N ASP A 63 -23.88 8.83 -5.07
CA ASP A 63 -23.30 8.08 -6.19
C ASP A 63 -22.56 6.84 -5.69
N VAL A 64 -21.91 6.93 -4.51
CA VAL A 64 -21.30 5.77 -3.84
C VAL A 64 -22.36 4.79 -3.38
N VAL A 65 -23.47 5.24 -2.80
CA VAL A 65 -24.60 4.37 -2.40
C VAL A 65 -25.18 3.65 -3.63
N ALA A 66 -25.40 4.37 -4.73
CA ALA A 66 -25.88 3.80 -5.98
C ALA A 66 -24.87 2.81 -6.60
N TYR A 67 -23.59 3.15 -6.57
CA TYR A 67 -22.51 2.28 -7.05
C TYR A 67 -22.36 1.01 -6.20
N LEU A 68 -22.53 1.09 -4.88
CA LEU A 68 -22.49 -0.07 -4.00
C LEU A 68 -23.73 -0.94 -4.13
N ASN A 69 -24.92 -0.36 -4.38
CA ASN A 69 -26.18 -1.07 -4.62
C ASN A 69 -26.45 -2.22 -3.62
N TYR A 70 -26.22 -1.96 -2.33
CA TYR A 70 -26.47 -2.93 -1.28
C TYR A 70 -27.95 -3.31 -1.18
N GLY A 71 -28.20 -4.46 -0.56
CA GLY A 71 -29.55 -4.92 -0.28
C GLY A 71 -30.31 -3.93 0.61
N ALA A 72 -31.64 -3.95 0.51
CA ALA A 72 -32.50 -3.06 1.28
C ALA A 72 -32.21 -3.16 2.80
N GLY A 73 -31.99 -2.01 3.43
CA GLY A 73 -31.70 -1.91 4.86
C GLY A 73 -30.28 -2.31 5.28
N ASP A 74 -29.42 -2.74 4.35
CA ASP A 74 -28.07 -3.19 4.63
C ASP A 74 -27.02 -2.09 4.34
N GLY A 75 -26.15 -1.85 5.32
CA GLY A 75 -25.09 -0.85 5.25
C GLY A 75 -23.70 -1.41 4.93
N GLY A 76 -23.53 -2.73 4.74
CA GLY A 76 -22.24 -3.35 4.46
C GLY A 76 -21.43 -3.77 5.70
N GLY A 77 -21.76 -3.24 6.88
CA GLY A 77 -21.01 -3.42 8.12
C GLY A 77 -19.77 -2.50 8.23
N LEU A 78 -19.11 -2.52 9.40
CA LEU A 78 -17.96 -1.66 9.69
C LEU A 78 -16.78 -1.92 8.73
N GLY A 79 -16.21 -0.86 8.17
CA GLY A 79 -15.13 -0.91 7.18
C GLY A 79 -15.59 -1.14 5.73
N LEU A 80 -16.90 -1.37 5.53
CA LEU A 80 -17.54 -1.60 4.23
C LEU A 80 -18.75 -0.68 4.01
N THR A 81 -18.91 0.36 4.84
CA THR A 81 -20.01 1.31 4.70
C THR A 81 -19.82 2.20 3.48
N ALA A 82 -20.90 2.79 2.97
CA ALA A 82 -20.81 3.80 1.92
C ALA A 82 -19.87 4.98 2.28
N ARG A 83 -19.70 5.29 3.58
CA ARG A 83 -18.74 6.30 4.03
C ARG A 83 -17.30 5.83 3.93
N ASP A 84 -17.03 4.56 4.24
CA ASP A 84 -15.70 3.97 4.13
C ASP A 84 -15.23 3.95 2.66
N PHE A 85 -16.13 3.55 1.75
CA PHE A 85 -15.88 3.61 0.31
C PHE A 85 -15.75 5.05 -0.20
N LEU A 86 -16.60 5.96 0.24
CA LEU A 86 -16.51 7.38 -0.13
C LEU A 86 -15.15 7.97 0.24
N ARG A 87 -14.61 7.64 1.44
CA ARG A 87 -13.26 8.09 1.84
C ARG A 87 -12.19 7.59 0.86
N THR A 88 -12.21 6.29 0.54
CA THR A 88 -11.23 5.67 -0.38
C THR A 88 -11.36 6.24 -1.79
N PHE A 89 -12.58 6.36 -2.31
CA PHE A 89 -12.85 6.85 -3.65
C PHE A 89 -12.55 8.32 -3.80
N THR A 90 -12.93 9.16 -2.84
CA THR A 90 -12.63 10.60 -2.88
C THR A 90 -11.13 10.84 -2.83
N MET A 91 -10.40 10.13 -1.95
CA MET A 91 -8.94 10.28 -1.88
C MET A 91 -8.25 9.85 -3.17
N THR A 92 -8.73 8.78 -3.82
CA THR A 92 -8.21 8.32 -5.11
C THR A 92 -8.58 9.29 -6.24
N TYR A 93 -9.82 9.78 -6.27
CA TYR A 93 -10.34 10.72 -7.26
C TYR A 93 -9.58 12.06 -7.22
N ASP A 94 -9.43 12.63 -6.02
CA ASP A 94 -8.71 13.89 -5.81
C ASP A 94 -7.23 13.75 -6.18
N HIS A 95 -6.63 12.60 -5.88
CA HIS A 95 -5.27 12.30 -6.29
C HIS A 95 -5.14 12.15 -7.82
N ALA A 96 -6.00 11.36 -8.46
CA ALA A 96 -6.02 11.17 -9.91
C ALA A 96 -6.20 12.49 -10.68
N LYS A 97 -7.02 13.42 -10.15
CA LYS A 97 -7.23 14.75 -10.72
C LYS A 97 -5.95 15.60 -10.81
N ARG A 98 -4.96 15.36 -9.95
CA ARG A 98 -3.65 16.05 -9.97
C ARG A 98 -2.77 15.63 -11.14
N TRP A 99 -3.03 14.47 -11.75
CA TRP A 99 -2.21 13.97 -12.85
C TRP A 99 -2.34 14.82 -14.12
N ALA A 100 -3.54 15.27 -14.50
CA ALA A 100 -3.70 16.06 -15.73
C ALA A 100 -2.91 17.39 -15.74
N PRO A 101 -2.94 18.21 -14.66
CA PRO A 101 -2.06 19.36 -14.53
C PRO A 101 -0.57 18.96 -14.54
N LEU A 102 -0.17 17.96 -13.76
CA LEU A 102 1.22 17.52 -13.66
C LEU A 102 1.78 17.02 -14.99
N ARG A 103 1.00 16.23 -15.74
CA ARG A 103 1.31 15.78 -17.10
C ARG A 103 1.49 16.96 -18.05
N ARG A 104 0.65 18.00 -17.94
CA ARG A 104 0.80 19.21 -18.74
C ARG A 104 2.12 19.90 -18.43
N GLU A 105 2.47 20.05 -17.16
CA GLU A 105 3.76 20.62 -16.76
C GLU A 105 4.94 19.78 -17.27
N ILE A 106 4.87 18.44 -17.18
CA ILE A 106 5.89 17.54 -17.75
C ILE A 106 6.04 17.73 -19.27
N MET A 107 4.92 17.84 -20.00
CA MET A 107 4.93 18.09 -21.45
C MET A 107 5.49 19.49 -21.78
N LEU A 108 5.16 20.51 -20.97
CA LEU A 108 5.70 21.85 -21.10
C LEU A 108 7.20 21.89 -20.78
N THR A 109 7.71 21.01 -19.92
CA THR A 109 9.15 20.86 -19.69
C THR A 109 9.87 20.43 -20.96
N GLY A 110 9.28 19.59 -21.82
CA GLY A 110 9.86 19.29 -23.14
C GLY A 110 10.02 20.55 -24.02
N THR A 111 9.04 21.46 -23.96
CA THR A 111 9.09 22.75 -24.66
C THR A 111 10.10 23.71 -24.01
N HIS A 112 10.16 23.75 -22.68
CA HIS A 112 11.14 24.53 -21.94
C HIS A 112 12.58 24.05 -22.19
N LEU A 113 12.81 22.73 -22.26
CA LEU A 113 14.09 22.13 -22.60
C LEU A 113 14.50 22.45 -24.05
N LYS A 114 13.55 22.52 -24.98
CA LYS A 114 13.81 22.93 -26.37
C LYS A 114 14.27 24.38 -26.45
N LEU A 115 13.52 25.30 -25.84
CA LEU A 115 13.86 26.72 -25.77
C LEU A 115 15.18 26.95 -25.03
N PHE A 116 15.44 26.17 -23.98
CA PHE A 116 16.70 26.19 -23.25
C PHE A 116 17.87 25.69 -24.12
N ALA A 117 17.69 24.58 -24.85
CA ALA A 117 18.68 24.06 -25.79
C ALA A 117 19.02 25.09 -26.86
N GLU A 118 18.03 25.80 -27.40
CA GLU A 118 18.24 26.87 -28.39
C GLU A 118 19.10 28.01 -27.84
N LYS A 119 18.77 28.52 -26.66
CA LYS A 119 19.55 29.59 -26.00
C LYS A 119 20.97 29.16 -25.63
N ILE A 120 21.15 27.92 -25.20
CA ILE A 120 22.48 27.37 -24.87
C ILE A 120 23.33 27.20 -26.13
N ILE A 121 22.73 26.76 -27.24
CA ILE A 121 23.41 26.68 -28.55
C ILE A 121 23.79 28.08 -29.03
N GLU A 122 22.86 29.04 -28.98
CA GLU A 122 23.08 30.43 -29.41
C GLU A 122 24.20 31.11 -28.62
N ASN A 123 24.11 31.07 -27.28
CA ASN A 123 25.15 31.62 -26.41
C ASN A 123 26.48 30.86 -26.57
N GLY A 124 26.45 29.55 -26.82
CA GLY A 124 27.64 28.72 -26.99
C GLY A 124 28.35 29.01 -28.31
N GLU A 125 27.60 29.25 -29.37
CA GLU A 125 28.10 29.72 -30.66
C GLU A 125 28.71 31.12 -30.53
N GLY A 126 28.09 32.03 -29.75
CA GLY A 126 28.66 33.34 -29.43
C GLY A 126 30.00 33.27 -28.67
N ILE A 127 30.12 32.40 -27.66
CA ILE A 127 31.39 32.18 -26.94
C ILE A 127 32.48 31.66 -27.90
N VAL A 128 32.11 30.80 -28.84
CA VAL A 128 33.03 30.23 -29.84
C VAL A 128 33.47 31.29 -30.86
N GLU A 129 32.56 32.14 -31.31
CA GLU A 129 32.83 33.22 -32.28
C GLU A 129 33.81 34.24 -31.70
N VAL A 130 33.59 34.70 -30.46
CA VAL A 130 34.52 35.61 -29.75
C VAL A 130 35.93 35.02 -29.65
N TYR A 131 36.06 33.71 -29.39
CA TYR A 131 37.36 33.05 -29.38
C TYR A 131 37.97 32.91 -30.78
N ASP A 132 37.18 32.48 -31.77
CA ASP A 132 37.64 32.20 -33.12
C ASP A 132 38.09 33.46 -33.88
N ASP A 133 37.55 34.62 -33.53
CA ASP A 133 37.93 35.94 -34.04
C ASP A 133 39.22 36.51 -33.41
N SER A 134 39.68 35.95 -32.28
CA SER A 134 40.92 36.38 -31.65
C SER A 134 42.16 35.99 -32.46
N GLU A 135 43.11 36.91 -32.59
CA GLU A 135 44.38 36.65 -33.28
C GLU A 135 45.18 35.53 -32.60
N ILE A 136 45.11 35.42 -31.26
CA ILE A 136 45.76 34.34 -30.50
C ILE A 136 45.20 32.96 -30.87
N ALA A 137 43.89 32.81 -31.11
CA ALA A 137 43.28 31.55 -31.49
C ALA A 137 43.70 31.06 -32.88
N LYS A 138 43.94 31.96 -33.83
CA LYS A 138 44.48 31.62 -35.17
C LYS A 138 45.88 31.04 -35.04
N HIS A 139 46.76 31.70 -34.30
CA HIS A 139 48.14 31.24 -34.11
C HIS A 139 48.24 29.92 -33.31
N LEU A 140 47.42 29.73 -32.27
CA LEU A 140 47.37 28.47 -31.54
C LEU A 140 46.96 27.28 -32.43
N ARG A 141 46.08 27.51 -33.41
CA ARG A 141 45.64 26.49 -34.38
C ARG A 141 46.72 26.19 -35.42
N GLU A 142 47.29 27.22 -36.04
CA GLU A 142 48.31 27.10 -37.08
C GLU A 142 49.56 26.34 -36.61
N HIS A 143 49.92 26.49 -35.34
CA HIS A 143 51.11 25.86 -34.75
C HIS A 143 50.80 24.65 -33.85
N ALA A 144 49.55 24.19 -33.78
CA ALA A 144 49.13 23.03 -32.98
C ALA A 144 49.52 23.09 -31.48
N ILE A 145 49.48 24.28 -30.87
CA ILE A 145 49.94 24.51 -29.49
C ILE A 145 48.82 24.28 -28.47
N SER A 146 48.99 23.32 -27.56
CA SER A 146 48.00 22.99 -26.51
C SER A 146 48.39 23.42 -25.10
N THR A 147 49.66 23.78 -24.86
CA THR A 147 50.20 24.15 -23.54
C THR A 147 50.69 25.60 -23.50
N VAL A 148 50.62 26.23 -22.32
CA VAL A 148 51.17 27.58 -22.09
C VAL A 148 52.67 27.58 -22.35
N GLU A 149 53.36 26.55 -21.90
CA GLU A 149 54.79 26.34 -22.09
C GLU A 149 55.12 26.18 -23.58
N GLY A 150 54.32 25.44 -24.34
CA GLY A 150 54.46 25.31 -25.80
C GLY A 150 54.27 26.64 -26.54
N TYR A 151 53.37 27.50 -26.07
CA TYR A 151 53.19 28.84 -26.63
C TYR A 151 54.36 29.77 -26.31
N LEU A 152 54.82 29.76 -25.06
CA LEU A 152 55.97 30.57 -24.65
C LEU A 152 57.24 30.17 -25.44
N GLN A 153 57.42 28.87 -25.71
CA GLN A 153 58.50 28.38 -26.58
C GLN A 153 58.37 28.83 -28.03
N LEU A 154 57.15 28.95 -28.57
CA LEU A 154 56.93 29.51 -29.90
C LEU A 154 57.20 31.02 -29.93
N LYS A 155 56.76 31.76 -28.91
CA LYS A 155 56.98 33.22 -28.77
C LYS A 155 58.47 33.57 -28.68
N LEU A 156 59.29 32.72 -28.06
CA LEU A 156 60.74 32.86 -28.06
C LEU A 156 61.34 32.76 -29.48
N LYS A 157 60.74 31.97 -30.38
CA LYS A 157 61.18 31.82 -31.78
C LYS A 157 60.55 32.86 -32.71
N HIS A 158 59.39 33.40 -32.34
CA HIS A 158 58.62 34.38 -33.10
C HIS A 158 58.17 35.54 -32.19
N PRO A 159 59.01 36.57 -31.98
CA PRO A 159 58.78 37.64 -30.99
C PRO A 159 57.54 38.53 -31.26
N GLY A 160 56.98 38.49 -32.48
CA GLY A 160 55.80 39.25 -32.87
C GLY A 160 54.46 38.65 -32.43
N LEU A 161 54.46 37.49 -31.76
CA LEU A 161 53.24 36.84 -31.29
C LEU A 161 52.61 37.61 -30.10
N PRO A 162 51.27 37.78 -30.08
CA PRO A 162 50.56 38.39 -28.96
C PRO A 162 50.81 37.67 -27.64
N ASP A 163 50.62 38.36 -26.51
CA ASP A 163 50.82 37.75 -25.19
C ASP A 163 49.71 36.73 -24.84
N VAL A 164 50.00 35.77 -23.97
CA VAL A 164 49.02 34.72 -23.58
C VAL A 164 47.93 35.28 -22.66
N THR A 165 48.11 36.52 -22.19
CA THR A 165 47.12 37.28 -21.43
C THR A 165 45.93 37.63 -22.32
N LEU A 166 44.73 37.40 -21.79
CA LEU A 166 43.50 37.65 -22.54
C LEU A 166 43.26 39.16 -22.69
N PRO A 167 42.81 39.64 -23.87
CA PRO A 167 42.45 41.05 -24.05
C PRO A 167 41.38 41.48 -23.04
N SER A 168 41.48 42.72 -22.54
CA SER A 168 40.60 43.22 -21.48
C SER A 168 39.11 43.27 -21.86
N GLY A 169 38.76 43.16 -23.15
CA GLY A 169 37.39 43.14 -23.68
C GLY A 169 36.77 41.75 -23.82
N ASP A 170 37.57 40.71 -24.05
CA ASP A 170 37.09 39.38 -24.42
C ASP A 170 36.59 38.58 -23.20
N ILE A 171 37.27 38.70 -22.05
CA ILE A 171 36.82 38.06 -20.80
C ILE A 171 35.45 38.59 -20.34
N PRO A 172 35.21 39.92 -20.29
CA PRO A 172 33.88 40.45 -19.94
C PRO A 172 32.74 39.96 -20.85
N GLU A 173 32.98 39.80 -22.14
CA GLU A 173 31.98 39.35 -23.12
C GLU A 173 31.70 37.85 -23.03
N ILE A 174 32.74 37.02 -22.90
CA ILE A 174 32.60 35.58 -22.59
C ILE A 174 31.91 35.40 -21.23
N LYS A 175 32.22 36.25 -20.24
CA LYS A 175 31.56 36.26 -18.93
C LYS A 175 30.10 36.69 -19.03
N TYR A 176 29.76 37.59 -19.95
CA TYR A 176 28.36 37.95 -20.23
C TYR A 176 27.57 36.75 -20.75
N TYR A 177 28.07 36.06 -21.79
CA TYR A 177 27.42 34.86 -22.33
C TYR A 177 27.32 33.74 -21.28
N LEU A 178 28.36 33.51 -20.48
CA LEU A 178 28.33 32.51 -19.41
C LEU A 178 27.36 32.87 -18.27
N ASN A 179 27.24 34.15 -17.91
CA ASN A 179 26.24 34.60 -16.93
C ASN A 179 24.81 34.50 -17.47
N ALA A 180 24.61 34.79 -18.76
CA ALA A 180 23.32 34.59 -19.42
C ALA A 180 22.94 33.10 -19.45
N MET A 181 23.87 32.22 -19.85
CA MET A 181 23.69 30.77 -19.74
C MET A 181 23.40 30.33 -18.30
N LEU A 182 24.14 30.83 -17.31
CA LEU A 182 23.91 30.53 -15.89
C LEU A 182 22.51 30.93 -15.43
N SER A 183 22.01 32.08 -15.88
CA SER A 183 20.65 32.53 -15.60
C SER A 183 19.62 31.61 -16.25
N ASP A 184 19.79 31.30 -17.54
CA ASP A 184 18.89 30.39 -18.27
C ASP A 184 18.89 28.96 -17.67
N VAL A 185 20.05 28.50 -17.19
CA VAL A 185 20.23 27.24 -16.46
C VAL A 185 19.45 27.27 -15.15
N LYS A 186 19.61 28.33 -14.34
CA LYS A 186 18.91 28.46 -13.06
C LYS A 186 17.40 28.52 -13.24
N ASP A 187 16.93 29.18 -14.29
CA ASP A 187 15.52 29.21 -14.65
C ASP A 187 15.00 27.84 -15.11
N CYS A 188 15.78 27.13 -15.94
CA CYS A 188 15.45 25.77 -16.36
C CYS A 188 15.46 24.79 -15.17
N GLN A 189 16.45 24.92 -14.27
CA GLN A 189 16.57 24.13 -13.04
C GLN A 189 15.39 24.41 -12.11
N THR A 190 15.01 25.67 -11.91
CA THR A 190 13.86 26.04 -11.06
C THR A 190 12.56 25.44 -11.58
N LYS A 191 12.33 25.51 -12.90
CA LYS A 191 11.15 24.90 -13.55
C LYS A 191 11.18 23.37 -13.46
N ALA A 192 12.32 22.74 -13.71
CA ALA A 192 12.48 21.29 -13.58
C ALA A 192 12.31 20.82 -12.13
N GLU A 193 12.83 21.58 -11.16
CA GLU A 193 12.73 21.31 -9.73
C GLU A 193 11.29 21.45 -9.22
N SER A 194 10.51 22.38 -9.76
CA SER A 194 9.08 22.49 -9.48
C SER A 194 8.31 21.25 -9.95
N VAL A 195 8.59 20.77 -11.17
CA VAL A 195 7.97 19.53 -11.69
C VAL A 195 8.43 18.31 -10.88
N ARG A 196 9.69 18.28 -10.47
CA ARG A 196 10.25 17.24 -9.58
C ARG A 196 9.55 17.22 -8.23
N SER A 197 9.39 18.36 -7.57
CA SER A 197 8.74 18.46 -6.27
C SER A 197 7.27 18.04 -6.34
N GLU A 198 6.56 18.40 -7.40
CA GLU A 198 5.18 17.96 -7.59
C GLU A 198 5.06 16.46 -7.92
N LEU A 199 6.02 15.89 -8.66
CA LEU A 199 6.12 14.44 -8.86
C LEU A 199 6.43 13.69 -7.57
N ASP A 200 7.32 14.22 -6.74
CA ASP A 200 7.67 13.64 -5.44
C ASP A 200 6.45 13.64 -4.50
N ARG A 201 5.72 14.75 -4.43
CA ARG A 201 4.47 14.85 -3.68
C ARG A 201 3.39 13.91 -4.22
N PHE A 202 3.27 13.80 -5.55
CA PHE A 202 2.33 12.88 -6.19
C PHE A 202 2.67 11.42 -5.88
N GLY A 203 3.93 11.01 -6.04
CA GLY A 203 4.38 9.65 -5.72
C GLY A 203 4.26 9.32 -4.23
N THR A 204 4.62 10.25 -3.36
CA THR A 204 4.51 10.10 -1.90
C THR A 204 3.05 9.94 -1.45
N ASP A 205 2.14 10.79 -1.93
CA ASP A 205 0.72 10.67 -1.59
C ASP A 205 0.10 9.38 -2.14
N LEU A 206 0.50 8.96 -3.35
CA LEU A 206 0.06 7.69 -3.93
C LEU A 206 0.47 6.50 -3.05
N ARG A 207 1.71 6.50 -2.53
CA ARG A 207 2.29 5.43 -1.70
C ARG A 207 1.79 5.44 -0.27
N GLU A 208 1.81 6.59 0.39
CA GLU A 208 1.60 6.67 1.84
C GLU A 208 0.11 6.81 2.19
N LYS A 209 -0.72 7.21 1.24
CA LYS A 209 -2.16 7.47 1.47
C LYS A 209 -3.04 6.62 0.56
N VAL A 210 -2.95 6.78 -0.76
CA VAL A 210 -3.89 6.17 -1.72
C VAL A 210 -3.80 4.65 -1.73
N LEU A 211 -2.62 4.08 -1.99
CA LEU A 211 -2.44 2.64 -2.10
C LEU A 211 -2.79 1.88 -0.81
N PRO A 212 -2.39 2.32 0.40
CA PRO A 212 -2.79 1.68 1.66
C PRO A 212 -4.30 1.66 1.84
N GLU A 213 -4.98 2.76 1.55
CA GLU A 213 -6.44 2.87 1.70
C GLU A 213 -7.18 1.95 0.71
N VAL A 214 -6.72 1.88 -0.54
CA VAL A 214 -7.26 0.94 -1.55
C VAL A 214 -7.04 -0.51 -1.13
N LYS A 215 -5.84 -0.87 -0.67
CA LYS A 215 -5.54 -2.22 -0.16
C LYS A 215 -6.36 -2.58 1.07
N LEU A 216 -6.59 -1.62 1.96
CA LEU A 216 -7.41 -1.79 3.16
C LEU A 216 -8.87 -2.08 2.80
N ARG A 217 -9.45 -1.30 1.88
CA ARG A 217 -10.80 -1.56 1.35
C ARG A 217 -10.88 -2.90 0.63
N LEU A 218 -9.90 -3.25 -0.19
CA LEU A 218 -9.84 -4.54 -0.88
C LEU A 218 -9.81 -5.73 0.10
N LYS A 219 -9.02 -5.60 1.18
CA LYS A 219 -8.93 -6.63 2.23
C LYS A 219 -10.23 -6.75 3.01
N ALA A 220 -10.86 -5.63 3.39
CA ALA A 220 -12.15 -5.62 4.07
C ALA A 220 -13.24 -6.32 3.22
N VAL A 221 -13.24 -6.09 1.91
CA VAL A 221 -14.17 -6.74 0.96
C VAL A 221 -13.88 -8.23 0.85
N SER A 222 -12.60 -8.62 0.80
CA SER A 222 -12.21 -10.02 0.62
C SER A 222 -12.46 -10.89 1.86
N GLU A 223 -12.39 -10.30 3.04
CA GLU A 223 -12.54 -10.97 4.34
C GLU A 223 -13.89 -10.63 5.02
N ASN A 224 -14.94 -10.44 4.24
CA ASN A 224 -16.29 -10.16 4.75
C ASN A 224 -16.96 -11.44 5.32
N SER A 225 -17.93 -11.29 6.23
CA SER A 225 -18.66 -12.40 6.85
C SER A 225 -19.94 -12.81 6.11
N TYR A 226 -20.34 -12.12 5.03
CA TYR A 226 -21.67 -12.28 4.44
C TYR A 226 -21.99 -13.71 4.02
N ARG A 227 -21.00 -14.47 3.52
CA ARG A 227 -21.21 -15.88 3.18
C ARG A 227 -21.59 -16.72 4.41
N GLN A 228 -20.92 -16.48 5.53
CA GLN A 228 -21.20 -17.18 6.79
C GLN A 228 -22.53 -16.73 7.39
N ASP A 229 -22.80 -15.41 7.39
CA ASP A 229 -24.08 -14.85 7.86
C ASP A 229 -25.28 -15.40 7.07
N ILE A 230 -25.14 -15.54 5.74
CA ILE A 230 -26.19 -16.12 4.89
C ILE A 230 -26.41 -17.59 5.23
N GLN A 231 -25.34 -18.37 5.45
CA GLN A 231 -25.46 -19.76 5.85
C GLN A 231 -26.18 -19.90 7.20
N VAL A 232 -25.80 -19.09 8.19
CA VAL A 232 -26.46 -19.07 9.50
C VAL A 232 -27.94 -18.75 9.34
N LEU A 233 -28.29 -17.71 8.57
CA LEU A 233 -29.70 -17.37 8.31
C LEU A 233 -30.45 -18.49 7.60
N GLN A 234 -29.81 -19.19 6.67
CA GLN A 234 -30.41 -20.30 5.96
C GLN A 234 -30.72 -21.47 6.89
N ASP A 235 -29.77 -21.86 7.75
CA ASP A 235 -29.98 -22.92 8.75
C ASP A 235 -31.16 -22.55 9.69
N ASP A 236 -31.23 -21.28 10.08
CA ASP A 236 -32.25 -20.71 10.96
C ASP A 236 -33.65 -20.66 10.29
N ILE A 237 -33.69 -20.38 8.97
CA ILE A 237 -34.88 -20.43 8.11
C ILE A 237 -35.37 -21.86 7.94
N ASP A 238 -34.48 -22.81 7.69
CA ASP A 238 -34.80 -24.23 7.49
C ASP A 238 -35.35 -24.85 8.77
N GLN A 239 -34.76 -24.54 9.93
CA GLN A 239 -35.28 -24.96 11.22
C GLN A 239 -36.68 -24.41 11.47
N ARG A 240 -36.90 -23.10 11.27
CA ARG A 240 -38.22 -22.47 11.44
C ARG A 240 -39.26 -22.99 10.46
N ALA A 241 -38.86 -23.34 9.23
CA ALA A 241 -39.73 -23.97 8.25
C ALA A 241 -40.21 -25.35 8.75
N ALA A 242 -39.32 -26.15 9.33
CA ALA A 242 -39.69 -27.43 9.95
C ALA A 242 -40.67 -27.25 11.13
N GLU A 243 -40.48 -26.23 11.97
CA GLU A 243 -41.41 -25.88 13.06
C GLU A 243 -42.79 -25.43 12.54
N LEU A 244 -42.81 -24.63 11.47
CA LEU A 244 -44.04 -24.20 10.80
C LEU A 244 -44.80 -25.39 10.19
N ASP A 245 -44.10 -26.35 9.59
CA ASP A 245 -44.69 -27.56 9.03
C ASP A 245 -45.33 -28.44 10.13
N GLU A 246 -44.69 -28.54 11.29
CA GLU A 246 -45.26 -29.25 12.44
C GLU A 246 -46.53 -28.54 12.97
N LEU A 247 -46.48 -27.21 13.12
CA LEU A 247 -47.64 -26.41 13.53
C LEU A 247 -48.78 -26.47 12.50
N ASN A 248 -48.47 -26.50 11.20
CA ASN A 248 -49.45 -26.67 10.14
C ASN A 248 -50.15 -28.03 10.23
N LYS A 249 -49.40 -29.12 10.45
CA LYS A 249 -49.97 -30.47 10.66
C LYS A 249 -50.89 -30.51 11.87
N LYS A 250 -50.46 -29.94 13.00
CA LYS A 250 -51.28 -29.86 14.23
C LYS A 250 -52.56 -29.05 14.03
N TYR A 251 -52.48 -27.93 13.33
CA TYR A 251 -53.65 -27.10 12.98
C TYR A 251 -54.63 -27.83 12.08
N ASP A 252 -54.16 -28.47 11.00
CA ASP A 252 -55.01 -29.20 10.06
C ASP A 252 -55.71 -30.39 10.72
N GLN A 253 -55.02 -31.05 11.66
CA GLN A 253 -55.60 -32.11 12.47
C GLN A 253 -56.71 -31.58 13.40
N MET A 254 -56.47 -30.48 14.12
CA MET A 254 -57.47 -29.83 14.96
C MET A 254 -58.70 -29.34 14.18
N VAL A 255 -58.52 -28.80 12.96
CA VAL A 255 -59.65 -28.38 12.12
C VAL A 255 -60.46 -29.58 11.61
N LYS A 256 -59.80 -30.67 11.22
CA LYS A 256 -60.50 -31.91 10.84
C LYS A 256 -61.29 -32.49 12.01
N GLU A 257 -60.69 -32.54 13.19
CA GLU A 257 -61.34 -33.02 14.41
C GLU A 257 -62.50 -32.11 14.83
N ALA A 258 -62.37 -30.79 14.66
CA ALA A 258 -63.45 -29.82 14.90
C ALA A 258 -64.64 -29.98 13.94
N ILE A 259 -64.37 -30.23 12.66
CA ILE A 259 -65.42 -30.49 11.65
C ILE A 259 -66.14 -31.81 11.96
N VAL A 260 -65.41 -32.85 12.37
CA VAL A 260 -65.98 -34.14 12.77
C VAL A 260 -66.82 -33.99 14.04
N ALA A 261 -66.36 -33.20 15.02
CA ALA A 261 -67.10 -32.92 16.24
C ALA A 261 -68.33 -32.02 16.05
N ALA A 262 -68.30 -31.08 15.11
CA ALA A 262 -69.46 -30.24 14.78
C ALA A 262 -70.56 -31.02 14.04
N ALA A 263 -70.22 -32.09 13.33
CA ALA A 263 -71.15 -32.93 12.60
C ALA A 263 -72.01 -33.86 13.48
N THR A 264 -71.65 -34.09 14.75
CA THR A 264 -72.34 -35.02 15.66
C THR A 264 -73.51 -34.42 16.46
N LEU A 265 -73.77 -33.11 16.34
CA LEU A 265 -74.97 -32.40 16.86
C LEU A 265 -75.39 -32.72 18.30
N ASN A 266 -74.44 -32.86 19.23
CA ASN A 266 -74.69 -32.88 20.68
C ASN A 266 -74.28 -31.54 21.31
N VAL A 267 -74.82 -31.18 22.49
CA VAL A 267 -74.51 -29.90 23.19
C VAL A 267 -73.00 -29.77 23.51
N GLY A 268 -72.27 -30.88 23.56
CA GLY A 268 -70.80 -30.93 23.58
C GLY A 268 -70.13 -30.42 22.29
N GLY A 269 -70.62 -30.77 21.09
CA GLY A 269 -70.08 -30.35 19.79
C GLY A 269 -70.10 -28.83 19.54
N LEU A 270 -71.08 -28.10 20.09
CA LEU A 270 -71.17 -26.62 20.02
C LEU A 270 -70.19 -25.92 20.98
N ILE A 271 -69.81 -26.56 22.08
CA ILE A 271 -68.81 -26.07 23.04
C ILE A 271 -67.39 -26.44 22.58
N LEU A 272 -67.21 -27.62 21.95
CA LEU A 272 -65.97 -28.05 21.27
C LEU A 272 -65.53 -27.06 20.18
N GLY A 273 -66.47 -26.60 19.34
CA GLY A 273 -66.19 -25.65 18.26
C GLY A 273 -65.70 -24.29 18.75
N ILE A 274 -66.15 -23.82 19.93
CA ILE A 274 -65.70 -22.57 20.54
C ILE A 274 -64.30 -22.73 21.15
N TYR A 275 -64.02 -23.87 21.77
CA TYR A 275 -62.72 -24.14 22.41
C TYR A 275 -61.59 -24.45 21.44
N GLN A 276 -61.84 -25.34 20.46
CA GLN A 276 -60.90 -25.59 19.37
C GLN A 276 -60.71 -24.33 18.55
N GLY A 277 -61.71 -23.45 18.45
CA GLY A 277 -61.58 -22.09 17.92
C GLY A 277 -60.53 -21.24 18.67
N VAL A 278 -60.49 -21.26 20.00
CA VAL A 278 -59.51 -20.47 20.80
C VAL A 278 -58.09 -21.04 20.72
N GLN A 279 -57.93 -22.37 20.74
CA GLN A 279 -56.61 -23.01 20.56
C GLN A 279 -56.12 -22.91 19.11
N ALA A 280 -57.00 -23.09 18.13
CA ALA A 280 -56.71 -22.85 16.72
C ALA A 280 -56.35 -21.37 16.48
N GLU A 281 -57.00 -20.41 17.14
CA GLU A 281 -56.65 -18.99 17.07
C GLU A 281 -55.29 -18.71 17.72
N LYS A 282 -54.93 -19.39 18.82
CA LYS A 282 -53.62 -19.29 19.46
C LYS A 282 -52.50 -19.89 18.58
N ILE A 283 -52.73 -21.05 17.96
CA ILE A 283 -51.81 -21.68 17.00
C ILE A 283 -51.72 -20.84 15.73
N ARG A 284 -52.84 -20.29 15.25
CA ARG A 284 -52.88 -19.34 14.12
C ARG A 284 -52.07 -18.08 14.42
N ASN A 285 -52.18 -17.52 15.62
CA ASN A 285 -51.39 -16.39 16.05
C ASN A 285 -49.89 -16.73 16.15
N GLN A 286 -49.54 -17.92 16.66
CA GLN A 286 -48.15 -18.39 16.70
C GLN A 286 -47.57 -18.63 15.30
N ARG A 287 -48.32 -19.28 14.41
CA ARG A 287 -47.98 -19.45 12.98
C ARG A 287 -47.80 -18.10 12.31
N ARG A 288 -48.71 -17.15 12.57
CA ARG A 288 -48.63 -15.81 11.99
C ARG A 288 -47.36 -15.09 12.45
N GLN A 289 -47.04 -15.14 13.74
CA GLN A 289 -45.81 -14.56 14.29
C GLN A 289 -44.55 -15.25 13.74
N LEU A 290 -44.52 -16.58 13.68
CA LEU A 290 -43.40 -17.34 13.11
C LEU A 290 -43.23 -17.05 11.61
N LYS A 291 -44.33 -16.94 10.87
CA LYS A 291 -44.32 -16.59 9.45
C LYS A 291 -43.85 -15.15 9.22
N GLU A 292 -44.28 -14.20 10.04
CA GLU A 292 -43.78 -12.82 9.99
C GLU A 292 -42.26 -12.76 10.25
N VAL A 293 -41.76 -13.50 11.25
CA VAL A 293 -40.31 -13.60 11.52
C VAL A 293 -39.57 -14.32 10.38
N GLN A 294 -40.18 -15.35 9.78
CA GLN A 294 -39.64 -16.08 8.63
C GLN A 294 -39.52 -15.17 7.40
N ASP A 295 -40.56 -14.39 7.10
CA ASP A 295 -40.59 -13.45 5.98
C ASP A 295 -39.52 -12.36 6.17
N ILE A 296 -39.32 -11.86 7.40
CA ILE A 296 -38.22 -10.95 7.75
C ILE A 296 -36.85 -11.62 7.54
N ALA A 297 -36.68 -12.87 7.96
CA ALA A 297 -35.42 -13.60 7.80
C ALA A 297 -35.09 -13.84 6.32
N ILE A 298 -36.08 -14.20 5.50
CA ILE A 298 -35.94 -14.36 4.04
C ILE A 298 -35.57 -13.02 3.38
N GLN A 299 -36.23 -11.93 3.77
CA GLN A 299 -35.89 -10.59 3.27
C GLN A 299 -34.46 -10.19 3.67
N ASN A 300 -34.05 -10.46 4.91
CA ASN A 300 -32.68 -10.21 5.38
C ASN A 300 -31.65 -11.05 4.61
N MET A 301 -31.94 -12.33 4.34
CA MET A 301 -31.06 -13.20 3.55
C MET A 301 -30.95 -12.71 2.10
N ALA A 302 -32.06 -12.31 1.47
CA ALA A 302 -32.07 -11.74 0.12
C ALA A 302 -31.24 -10.43 0.07
N SER A 303 -31.42 -9.56 1.07
CA SER A 303 -30.65 -8.32 1.22
C SER A 303 -29.15 -8.60 1.35
N LYS A 304 -28.76 -9.50 2.26
CA LYS A 304 -27.35 -9.90 2.45
C LYS A 304 -26.74 -10.55 1.20
N SER A 305 -27.52 -11.34 0.45
CA SER A 305 -27.07 -11.95 -0.81
C SER A 305 -26.78 -10.90 -1.90
N GLN A 306 -27.65 -9.90 -2.04
CA GLN A 306 -27.42 -8.76 -2.93
C GLN A 306 -26.17 -7.98 -2.52
N THR A 307 -25.98 -7.72 -1.22
CA THR A 307 -24.78 -7.06 -0.70
C THR A 307 -23.52 -7.87 -1.01
N LEU A 308 -23.51 -9.19 -0.79
CA LEU A 308 -22.37 -10.06 -1.11
C LEU A 308 -22.03 -10.04 -2.60
N SER A 309 -23.03 -10.09 -3.47
CA SER A 309 -22.83 -9.98 -4.93
C SER A 309 -22.18 -8.65 -5.30
N SER A 310 -22.67 -7.56 -4.72
CA SER A 310 -22.13 -6.22 -4.95
C SER A 310 -20.70 -6.09 -4.45
N LEU A 311 -20.38 -6.63 -3.26
CA LEU A 311 -19.02 -6.67 -2.72
C LEU A 311 -18.07 -7.47 -3.63
N ASN A 312 -18.51 -8.58 -4.23
CA ASN A 312 -17.68 -9.35 -5.16
C ASN A 312 -17.35 -8.56 -6.45
N ARG A 313 -18.29 -7.74 -6.96
CA ARG A 313 -18.03 -6.82 -8.08
C ARG A 313 -17.00 -5.76 -7.67
N VAL A 314 -17.26 -5.07 -6.55
CA VAL A 314 -16.38 -4.02 -6.03
C VAL A 314 -14.97 -4.55 -5.75
N ARG A 315 -14.82 -5.82 -5.35
CA ARG A 315 -13.52 -6.48 -5.19
C ARG A 315 -12.71 -6.47 -6.48
N ALA A 316 -13.32 -6.79 -7.62
CA ALA A 316 -12.64 -6.81 -8.90
C ALA A 316 -12.17 -5.39 -9.30
N ASP A 317 -13.03 -4.39 -9.07
CA ASP A 317 -12.72 -2.99 -9.34
C ASP A 317 -11.54 -2.51 -8.48
N LEU A 318 -11.53 -2.85 -7.18
CA LEU A 318 -10.43 -2.52 -6.27
C LEU A 318 -9.12 -3.28 -6.57
N GLN A 319 -9.19 -4.52 -7.05
CA GLN A 319 -8.01 -5.27 -7.49
C GLN A 319 -7.36 -4.60 -8.71
N ASN A 320 -8.18 -4.20 -9.68
CA ASN A 320 -7.71 -3.47 -10.85
C ASN A 320 -7.10 -2.12 -10.43
N LEU A 321 -7.79 -1.36 -9.56
CA LEU A 321 -7.29 -0.09 -9.02
C LEU A 321 -5.97 -0.25 -8.28
N SER A 322 -5.82 -1.29 -7.45
CA SER A 322 -4.57 -1.56 -6.74
C SER A 322 -3.42 -1.87 -7.70
N ALA A 323 -3.66 -2.61 -8.79
CA ALA A 323 -2.64 -2.95 -9.77
C ALA A 323 -2.13 -1.70 -10.50
N VAL A 324 -3.05 -0.88 -11.05
CA VAL A 324 -2.67 0.35 -11.76
C VAL A 324 -2.00 1.38 -10.85
N THR A 325 -2.37 1.43 -9.56
CA THR A 325 -1.75 2.32 -8.57
C THR A 325 -0.29 1.93 -8.31
N ILE A 326 0.02 0.63 -8.20
CA ILE A 326 1.39 0.12 -8.04
C ILE A 326 2.24 0.44 -9.29
N GLU A 327 1.68 0.25 -10.48
CA GLU A 327 2.39 0.57 -11.73
C GLU A 327 2.67 2.07 -11.88
N ALA A 328 1.71 2.93 -11.52
CA ALA A 328 1.85 4.38 -11.51
C ALA A 328 2.93 4.87 -10.52
N GLU A 329 3.07 4.20 -9.37
CA GLU A 329 4.10 4.50 -8.39
C GLU A 329 5.52 4.24 -8.94
N VAL A 330 5.72 3.10 -9.61
CA VAL A 330 7.00 2.74 -10.25
C VAL A 330 7.36 3.72 -11.37
N ALA A 331 6.37 4.14 -12.17
CA ALA A 331 6.54 5.12 -13.24
C ALA A 331 6.97 6.50 -12.71
N THR A 332 6.35 6.96 -11.62
CA THR A 332 6.65 8.25 -10.99
C THR A 332 8.09 8.28 -10.45
N GLN A 333 8.54 7.18 -9.83
CA GLN A 333 9.91 7.07 -9.30
C GLN A 333 10.98 7.11 -10.40
N ASN A 334 10.73 6.47 -11.55
CA ASN A 334 11.68 6.49 -12.66
C ASN A 334 11.82 7.88 -13.28
N LEU A 335 10.74 8.66 -13.30
CA LEU A 335 10.75 10.03 -13.81
C LEU A 335 11.63 10.95 -12.94
N MET A 336 11.66 10.75 -11.61
CA MET A 336 12.44 11.58 -10.67
C MET A 336 13.96 11.46 -10.85
N LEU A 337 14.47 10.25 -11.11
CA LEU A 337 15.91 9.95 -11.17
C LEU A 337 16.60 10.62 -12.36
N VAL A 338 15.82 10.87 -13.40
CA VAL A 338 16.26 11.49 -14.64
C VAL A 338 16.54 12.99 -14.45
N TRP A 339 15.75 13.67 -13.62
CA TRP A 339 15.86 15.11 -13.40
C TRP A 339 16.98 15.47 -12.42
N GLU A 340 17.31 14.58 -11.48
CA GLU A 340 18.39 14.76 -10.51
C GLU A 340 19.78 14.79 -11.17
N ALA A 341 20.01 13.95 -12.19
CA ALA A 341 21.28 13.92 -12.92
C ALA A 341 21.57 15.20 -13.73
N LEU A 342 20.55 15.88 -14.26
CA LEU A 342 20.70 17.09 -15.08
C LEU A 342 21.09 18.33 -14.24
N GLY A 343 20.50 18.50 -13.05
CA GLY A 343 20.80 19.65 -12.18
C GLY A 343 22.21 19.62 -11.59
N LEU A 344 22.74 18.42 -11.34
CA LEU A 344 24.08 18.22 -10.76
C LEU A 344 25.20 18.62 -11.72
N TYR A 345 25.08 18.33 -13.01
CA TYR A 345 26.13 18.64 -13.97
C TYR A 345 26.37 20.15 -14.17
N ILE A 346 25.28 20.90 -14.31
CA ILE A 346 25.39 22.31 -14.69
C ILE A 346 25.92 23.14 -13.51
N THR A 347 25.58 22.75 -12.28
CA THR A 347 26.13 23.33 -11.05
C THR A 347 27.66 23.19 -10.98
N SER A 348 28.21 22.06 -11.43
CA SER A 348 29.67 21.82 -11.44
C SER A 348 30.40 22.63 -12.52
N SER A 349 29.80 22.80 -13.70
CA SER A 349 30.43 23.55 -14.82
C SER A 349 30.60 25.05 -14.52
N VAL A 350 29.75 25.61 -13.66
CA VAL A 350 29.76 27.03 -13.27
C VAL A 350 30.91 27.33 -12.30
N LYS A 351 31.25 26.39 -11.42
CA LYS A 351 32.35 26.53 -10.45
C LYS A 351 33.73 26.54 -11.10
N GLU A 352 33.87 25.96 -12.30
CA GLU A 352 35.15 25.82 -13.00
C GLU A 352 35.53 27.04 -13.87
N VAL A 353 34.57 27.91 -14.21
CA VAL A 353 34.81 29.13 -15.02
C VAL A 353 35.63 30.18 -14.26
N ASP A 354 35.47 30.28 -12.95
CA ASP A 354 36.19 31.25 -12.10
C ASP A 354 37.71 31.01 -12.07
N LYS A 355 38.18 29.86 -12.58
CA LYS A 355 39.58 29.44 -12.59
C LYS A 355 40.33 29.75 -13.90
N ILE A 356 39.71 30.44 -14.87
CA ILE A 356 40.29 30.71 -16.20
C ILE A 356 41.04 32.05 -16.22
N HIS A 357 42.35 32.02 -16.47
CA HIS A 357 43.21 33.22 -16.44
C HIS A 357 44.05 33.49 -17.70
N ASN A 358 44.04 32.62 -18.73
CA ASN A 358 44.92 32.77 -19.90
C ASN A 358 44.33 32.18 -21.20
N ALA A 359 44.91 32.53 -22.37
CA ALA A 359 44.34 32.17 -23.68
C ALA A 359 44.44 30.68 -24.06
N VAL A 360 45.40 29.95 -23.47
CA VAL A 360 45.53 28.50 -23.67
C VAL A 360 44.51 27.74 -22.82
N SER A 361 44.28 28.17 -21.57
CA SER A 361 43.19 27.65 -20.75
C SER A 361 41.82 28.01 -21.34
N LEU A 362 41.69 29.18 -21.97
CA LEU A 362 40.50 29.53 -22.76
C LEU A 362 40.29 28.57 -23.94
N ARG A 363 41.33 28.18 -24.70
CA ARG A 363 41.20 27.17 -25.78
C ARG A 363 40.68 25.82 -25.28
N GLY A 364 41.22 25.35 -24.15
CA GLY A 364 40.78 24.11 -23.51
C GLY A 364 39.33 24.18 -23.04
N PHE A 365 38.98 25.30 -22.40
CA PHE A 365 37.61 25.62 -22.01
C PHE A 365 36.65 25.65 -23.20
N ILE A 366 36.98 26.35 -24.30
CA ILE A 366 36.16 26.43 -25.52
C ILE A 366 35.94 25.05 -26.15
N ARG A 367 36.97 24.18 -26.14
CA ARG A 367 36.84 22.79 -26.60
C ARG A 367 35.85 22.00 -25.74
N ASN A 368 35.89 22.17 -24.43
CA ASN A 368 34.96 21.50 -23.51
C ASN A 368 33.55 22.07 -23.62
N VAL A 369 33.39 23.39 -23.70
CA VAL A 369 32.16 24.09 -24.08
C VAL A 369 31.56 23.51 -25.37
N LYS A 370 32.36 23.34 -26.44
CA LYS A 370 31.92 22.71 -27.70
C LYS A 370 31.46 21.25 -27.51
N LYS A 371 32.14 20.45 -26.69
CA LYS A 371 31.74 19.06 -26.37
C LYS A 371 30.39 19.00 -25.66
N VAL A 372 30.11 19.97 -24.78
CA VAL A 372 28.94 19.99 -23.90
C VAL A 372 27.68 20.49 -24.60
N PHE A 373 27.80 21.39 -25.58
CA PHE A 373 26.64 21.94 -26.31
C PHE A 373 26.22 21.13 -27.54
N LYS A 374 27.12 20.34 -28.13
CA LYS A 374 26.82 19.45 -29.26
C LYS A 374 25.61 18.51 -29.03
N PRO A 375 25.44 17.89 -27.85
CA PRO A 375 24.28 17.04 -27.50
C PRO A 375 22.96 17.82 -27.33
N TRP A 376 23.02 19.12 -27.01
CA TRP A 376 21.82 19.96 -26.94
C TRP A 376 21.21 20.21 -28.34
N ARG A 377 22.05 20.13 -29.39
CA ARG A 377 21.59 20.13 -30.78
C ARG A 377 20.77 18.87 -31.11
N ASP A 378 21.14 17.73 -30.51
CA ASP A 378 20.38 16.48 -30.58
C ASP A 378 19.11 16.55 -29.72
N ILE A 379 19.14 17.16 -28.52
CA ILE A 379 17.94 17.42 -27.70
C ILE A 379 16.93 18.34 -28.38
N ARG A 380 17.38 19.37 -29.08
CA ARG A 380 16.48 20.24 -29.88
C ARG A 380 15.65 19.43 -30.86
N THR A 381 16.22 18.34 -31.39
CA THR A 381 15.57 17.39 -32.29
C THR A 381 14.78 16.30 -31.51
N GLY A 382 15.26 15.89 -30.33
CA GLY A 382 14.66 14.85 -29.47
C GLY A 382 13.50 15.29 -28.57
N SER A 383 13.37 16.59 -28.28
CA SER A 383 12.23 17.17 -27.53
C SER A 383 10.91 17.03 -28.30
N ASP A 384 10.95 17.11 -29.63
CA ASP A 384 9.82 16.80 -30.51
C ASP A 384 9.46 15.30 -30.46
N ALA A 385 10.44 14.43 -30.22
CA ALA A 385 10.24 12.99 -30.08
C ALA A 385 9.64 12.63 -28.70
N LEU A 386 9.98 13.32 -27.61
CA LEU A 386 9.32 13.15 -26.31
C LEU A 386 7.83 13.55 -26.38
N LEU A 387 7.52 14.67 -27.05
CA LEU A 387 6.14 15.05 -27.35
C LEU A 387 5.43 14.02 -28.24
N THR A 388 6.16 13.40 -29.16
CA THR A 388 5.66 12.31 -30.02
C THR A 388 5.35 11.05 -29.23
N VAL A 389 6.20 10.62 -28.28
CA VAL A 389 5.94 9.47 -27.39
C VAL A 389 4.69 9.68 -26.54
N PHE A 390 4.47 10.87 -25.98
CA PHE A 390 3.22 11.19 -25.28
C PHE A 390 2.00 11.14 -26.21
N ALA A 391 2.14 11.60 -27.47
CA ALA A 391 1.08 11.57 -28.47
C ALA A 391 0.81 10.15 -29.03
N GLU A 392 1.83 9.29 -29.08
CA GLU A 392 1.74 7.89 -29.50
C GLU A 392 1.21 6.99 -28.37
N ALA A 393 1.61 7.23 -27.12
CA ALA A 393 1.02 6.58 -25.93
C ALA A 393 -0.49 6.86 -25.83
N GLN A 394 -0.90 8.10 -26.16
CA GLN A 394 -2.30 8.50 -26.20
C GLN A 394 -3.09 7.78 -27.31
N ARG A 395 -2.49 7.57 -28.50
CA ARG A 395 -3.10 6.83 -29.62
C ARG A 395 -3.12 5.31 -29.41
N GLU A 396 -2.13 4.75 -28.72
CA GLU A 396 -2.04 3.31 -28.45
C GLU A 396 -2.98 2.86 -27.32
N TYR A 397 -3.26 3.72 -26.33
CA TYR A 397 -4.34 3.50 -25.35
C TYR A 397 -5.71 3.28 -26.01
N GLU A 398 -5.94 3.93 -27.16
CA GLU A 398 -7.18 3.78 -27.94
C GLU A 398 -7.22 2.47 -28.75
N MET A 399 -6.10 1.78 -28.95
CA MET A 399 -6.01 0.65 -29.89
C MET A 399 -5.63 -0.72 -29.32
N ASP A 400 -4.91 -0.85 -28.20
CA ASP A 400 -4.33 -2.16 -27.88
C ASP A 400 -4.65 -2.72 -26.49
N ASN A 401 -5.62 -3.62 -26.51
CA ASN A 401 -5.91 -4.65 -25.54
C ASN A 401 -5.38 -5.96 -26.14
N LEU A 402 -4.10 -6.36 -25.96
CA LEU A 402 -3.56 -7.73 -26.21
C LEU A 402 -2.03 -7.91 -25.87
N MET A 403 -1.74 -8.49 -24.69
CA MET A 403 -0.67 -9.46 -24.30
C MET A 403 0.83 -9.34 -24.70
N SER A 404 1.76 -9.32 -23.71
CA SER A 404 2.61 -10.47 -23.25
C SER A 404 4.04 -10.15 -22.68
N ARG A 405 4.35 -10.76 -21.52
CA ARG A 405 5.61 -11.40 -20.95
C ARG A 405 6.93 -11.48 -21.78
N LYS A 406 8.19 -11.69 -21.29
CA LYS A 406 8.94 -11.83 -20.00
C LYS A 406 10.42 -12.28 -20.29
N MET A 407 11.40 -12.02 -19.38
CA MET A 407 12.65 -12.79 -19.00
C MET A 407 14.08 -12.40 -19.51
N GLY A 408 15.08 -12.49 -18.59
CA GLY A 408 16.48 -12.94 -18.86
C GLY A 408 17.65 -12.18 -18.16
N ARG A 409 18.62 -12.85 -17.50
CA ARG A 409 19.71 -12.24 -16.66
C ARG A 409 21.04 -13.03 -16.79
N MET A 410 22.22 -12.36 -16.74
CA MET A 410 23.56 -12.98 -16.51
C MET A 410 24.50 -12.05 -15.70
N MET A 411 25.38 -12.62 -14.87
CA MET A 411 26.23 -11.97 -13.84
C MET A 411 27.74 -12.02 -14.17
N LEU A 412 28.53 -11.07 -13.63
CA LEU A 412 30.00 -11.11 -13.51
C LEU A 412 30.45 -10.66 -12.08
N ARG A 413 31.62 -11.17 -11.65
CA ARG A 413 32.12 -11.28 -10.25
C ARG A 413 32.48 -9.96 -9.56
N VAL A 414 32.37 -9.98 -8.22
CA VAL A 414 32.49 -8.86 -7.25
C VAL A 414 33.62 -9.18 -6.23
N ALA A 415 34.33 -8.15 -5.76
CA ALA A 415 35.23 -8.22 -4.60
C ALA A 415 34.45 -8.50 -3.30
N ASP A 416 35.10 -9.00 -2.25
CA ASP A 416 34.47 -9.50 -1.02
C ASP A 416 33.76 -8.40 -0.18
N TYR A 417 32.56 -8.02 -0.60
CA TYR A 417 31.54 -7.40 0.23
C TYR A 417 30.30 -8.32 0.25
N PRO A 418 29.64 -8.54 1.40
CA PRO A 418 28.43 -9.36 1.46
C PRO A 418 27.33 -8.73 0.60
N ALA A 419 26.89 -9.41 -0.47
CA ALA A 419 25.92 -8.84 -1.41
C ALA A 419 24.62 -8.40 -0.71
N PHE A 420 24.10 -7.21 -1.07
CA PHE A 420 22.79 -6.78 -0.58
C PHE A 420 21.68 -7.66 -1.15
N GLU A 421 20.92 -8.30 -0.28
CA GLU A 421 19.72 -9.07 -0.62
C GLU A 421 18.50 -8.15 -0.78
N VAL A 422 18.56 -7.19 -1.70
CA VAL A 422 17.54 -6.14 -1.90
C VAL A 422 16.14 -6.72 -2.16
N ARG A 423 16.08 -7.88 -2.82
CA ARG A 423 14.82 -8.61 -3.03
C ARG A 423 14.23 -9.10 -1.71
N VAL A 424 15.05 -9.60 -0.80
CA VAL A 424 14.63 -10.06 0.53
C VAL A 424 14.13 -8.87 1.36
N LEU A 425 14.86 -7.75 1.33
CA LEU A 425 14.46 -6.51 2.00
C LEU A 425 13.07 -6.04 1.53
N ARG A 426 12.82 -6.02 0.21
CA ARG A 426 11.52 -5.68 -0.38
C ARG A 426 10.41 -6.66 -0.03
N ASN A 427 10.72 -7.95 -0.01
CA ASN A 427 9.76 -8.97 0.41
C ASN A 427 9.36 -8.75 1.88
N HIS A 428 10.31 -8.45 2.76
CA HIS A 428 10.03 -8.11 4.16
C HIS A 428 9.18 -6.85 4.30
N ASN A 429 9.44 -5.80 3.51
CA ASN A 429 8.57 -4.63 3.45
C ASN A 429 7.15 -5.02 3.00
N SER A 430 7.01 -5.78 1.91
CA SER A 430 5.70 -6.25 1.41
C SER A 430 4.93 -7.07 2.45
N ASP A 431 5.61 -7.93 3.22
CA ASP A 431 5.02 -8.67 4.33
C ASP A 431 4.50 -7.72 5.42
N VAL A 432 5.33 -6.76 5.85
CA VAL A 432 4.98 -5.75 6.85
C VAL A 432 3.77 -4.92 6.40
N GLN A 433 3.74 -4.47 5.14
CA GLN A 433 2.58 -3.76 4.59
C GLN A 433 1.32 -4.63 4.62
N SER A 434 1.45 -5.92 4.31
CA SER A 434 0.31 -6.86 4.32
C SER A 434 -0.26 -7.07 5.74
N TYR A 435 0.60 -7.10 6.76
CA TYR A 435 0.19 -7.13 8.17
C TYR A 435 -0.39 -5.79 8.63
N SER A 436 0.20 -4.66 8.24
CA SER A 436 -0.32 -3.32 8.55
C SER A 436 -1.74 -3.12 8.02
N VAL A 437 -1.99 -3.50 6.76
CA VAL A 437 -3.33 -3.47 6.16
C VAL A 437 -4.30 -4.38 6.90
N ARG A 438 -3.85 -5.56 7.38
CA ARG A 438 -4.70 -6.45 8.19
C ARG A 438 -5.03 -5.83 9.55
N ALA A 439 -4.03 -5.27 10.24
CA ALA A 439 -4.20 -4.65 11.54
C ALA A 439 -5.17 -3.46 11.46
N GLN A 440 -5.05 -2.62 10.42
CA GLN A 440 -5.99 -1.53 10.16
C GLN A 440 -7.43 -2.02 9.95
N MET A 441 -7.60 -3.10 9.18
CA MET A 441 -8.92 -3.69 8.91
C MET A 441 -9.56 -4.24 10.19
N LEU A 442 -8.81 -5.01 10.99
CA LEU A 442 -9.26 -5.55 12.27
C LEU A 442 -9.53 -4.44 13.29
N PHE A 443 -8.72 -3.39 13.32
CA PHE A 443 -8.94 -2.22 14.16
C PHE A 443 -10.23 -1.48 13.79
N GLN A 444 -10.54 -1.28 12.51
CA GLN A 444 -11.81 -0.67 12.09
C GLN A 444 -13.03 -1.49 12.50
N ARG A 445 -12.90 -2.82 12.59
CA ARG A 445 -13.97 -3.73 13.01
C ARG A 445 -14.14 -3.81 14.52
N HIS A 446 -13.05 -3.70 15.28
CA HIS A 446 -13.04 -4.05 16.71
C HIS A 446 -12.65 -2.90 17.65
N ALA A 447 -12.13 -1.80 17.12
CA ALA A 447 -11.70 -0.59 17.86
C ALA A 447 -10.83 -0.89 19.10
N TYR A 448 -9.91 -1.86 18.98
CA TYR A 448 -9.11 -2.35 20.10
C TYR A 448 -7.65 -1.88 19.99
N LEU A 449 -7.08 -1.42 21.11
CA LEU A 449 -5.69 -0.92 21.21
C LEU A 449 -5.31 0.21 20.21
N PRO A 450 -6.09 1.30 20.11
CA PRO A 450 -5.88 2.35 19.10
C PRO A 450 -4.45 2.89 19.07
N GLY A 451 -3.89 3.24 20.24
CA GLY A 451 -2.52 3.78 20.30
C GLY A 451 -1.43 2.79 19.90
N VAL A 452 -1.63 1.47 20.09
CA VAL A 452 -0.66 0.46 19.65
C VAL A 452 -0.75 0.29 18.14
N VAL A 453 -1.97 0.23 17.61
CA VAL A 453 -2.24 0.09 16.17
C VAL A 453 -1.66 1.29 15.40
N GLU A 454 -1.93 2.51 15.83
CA GLU A 454 -1.41 3.74 15.20
C GLU A 454 0.11 3.76 15.14
N ARG A 455 0.80 3.42 16.24
CA ARG A 455 2.27 3.34 16.27
C ARG A 455 2.81 2.29 15.30
N MET A 456 2.20 1.11 15.26
CA MET A 456 2.65 0.01 14.39
C MET A 456 2.41 0.30 12.91
N ILE A 457 1.32 1.01 12.57
CA ILE A 457 1.08 1.51 11.22
C ILE A 457 2.12 2.56 10.84
N GLY A 458 2.44 3.49 11.74
CA GLY A 458 3.50 4.48 11.53
C GLY A 458 4.86 3.83 11.24
N LEU A 459 5.20 2.77 11.97
CA LEU A 459 6.42 1.99 11.71
C LEU A 459 6.38 1.28 10.35
N ALA A 460 5.24 0.72 9.95
CA ALA A 460 5.09 0.12 8.62
C ALA A 460 5.28 1.16 7.51
N LEU A 461 4.73 2.36 7.65
CA LEU A 461 4.94 3.46 6.69
C LEU A 461 6.41 3.89 6.61
N MET A 462 7.10 3.96 7.75
CA MET A 462 8.53 4.27 7.79
C MET A 462 9.40 3.20 7.11
N ILE A 463 9.07 1.91 7.25
CA ILE A 463 9.72 0.81 6.52
C ILE A 463 9.52 0.99 5.01
N ASP A 464 8.30 1.33 4.60
CA ASP A 464 7.96 1.53 3.20
C ASP A 464 8.78 2.68 2.61
N SER A 465 8.69 3.87 3.22
CA SER A 465 9.43 5.05 2.77
C SER A 465 10.95 4.83 2.77
N THR A 466 11.49 4.13 3.78
CA THR A 466 12.92 3.75 3.83
C THR A 466 13.30 2.83 2.67
N THR A 467 12.50 1.80 2.40
CA THR A 467 12.75 0.83 1.31
C THR A 467 12.89 1.53 -0.04
N PHE A 468 12.06 2.54 -0.29
CA PHE A 468 12.11 3.33 -1.52
C PHE A 468 13.22 4.40 -1.50
N GLY A 469 13.44 5.07 -0.36
CA GLY A 469 14.48 6.08 -0.20
C GLY A 469 15.90 5.56 -0.41
N LEU A 470 16.13 4.27 -0.13
CA LEU A 470 17.42 3.61 -0.37
C LEU A 470 17.90 3.72 -1.82
N ARG A 471 16.99 3.73 -2.80
CA ARG A 471 17.34 3.86 -4.22
C ARG A 471 17.97 5.21 -4.53
N SER A 472 17.31 6.31 -4.12
CA SER A 472 17.83 7.67 -4.30
C SER A 472 19.16 7.87 -3.55
N ARG A 473 19.27 7.36 -2.32
CA ARG A 473 20.49 7.41 -1.52
C ARG A 473 21.66 6.68 -2.18
N ALA A 474 21.43 5.48 -2.69
CA ALA A 474 22.44 4.71 -3.41
C ALA A 474 22.93 5.45 -4.66
N GLN A 475 22.04 6.06 -5.42
CA GLN A 475 22.39 6.82 -6.62
C GLN A 475 23.18 8.08 -6.30
N THR A 476 22.73 8.87 -5.32
CA THR A 476 23.43 10.07 -4.87
C THR A 476 24.85 9.73 -4.40
N THR A 477 24.99 8.62 -3.67
CA THR A 477 26.30 8.17 -3.16
C THR A 477 27.20 7.66 -4.29
N MET A 478 26.66 6.88 -5.24
CA MET A 478 27.40 6.46 -6.43
C MET A 478 27.90 7.66 -7.24
N TYR A 479 27.08 8.70 -7.39
CA TYR A 479 27.46 9.93 -8.09
C TYR A 479 28.62 10.65 -7.38
N VAL A 480 28.51 10.85 -6.06
CA VAL A 480 29.58 11.49 -5.26
C VAL A 480 30.89 10.72 -5.39
N LEU A 481 30.82 9.39 -5.29
CA LEU A 481 31.97 8.50 -5.41
C LEU A 481 32.61 8.55 -6.81
N ASP A 482 31.80 8.48 -7.86
CA ASP A 482 32.31 8.49 -9.25
C ASP A 482 32.95 9.83 -9.61
N ARG A 483 32.34 10.96 -9.18
CA ARG A 483 32.92 12.31 -9.30
C ARG A 483 34.29 12.37 -8.61
N ALA A 484 34.36 11.93 -7.37
CA ALA A 484 35.58 12.00 -6.60
C ALA A 484 36.68 11.10 -7.16
N LEU A 485 36.34 9.91 -7.65
CA LEU A 485 37.31 9.03 -8.32
C LEU A 485 37.95 9.71 -9.54
N GLY A 486 37.14 10.44 -10.31
CA GLY A 486 37.62 11.24 -11.43
C GLY A 486 38.60 12.33 -10.99
N ASN A 487 38.16 13.19 -10.07
CA ASN A 487 38.95 14.29 -9.53
C ASN A 487 40.27 13.81 -8.88
N LEU A 488 40.20 12.80 -8.02
CA LEU A 488 41.36 12.27 -7.30
C LEU A 488 42.41 11.66 -8.22
N LYS A 489 42.00 10.98 -9.30
CA LYS A 489 42.94 10.46 -10.30
C LYS A 489 43.64 11.57 -11.06
N GLN A 490 42.91 12.63 -11.41
CA GLN A 490 43.48 13.80 -12.09
C GLN A 490 44.49 14.50 -11.18
N ILE A 491 44.12 14.80 -9.93
CA ILE A 491 45.02 15.46 -8.96
C ILE A 491 46.25 14.57 -8.68
N GLN A 492 46.10 13.24 -8.66
CA GLN A 492 47.23 12.32 -8.51
C GLN A 492 48.19 12.35 -9.70
N GLU A 493 47.67 12.35 -10.93
CA GLU A 493 48.47 12.47 -12.14
C GLU A 493 49.21 13.81 -12.19
N ASP A 494 48.54 14.90 -11.82
CA ASP A 494 49.15 16.23 -11.76
C ASP A 494 50.26 16.28 -10.69
N PHE A 495 50.06 15.61 -9.54
CA PHE A 495 51.04 15.53 -8.46
C PHE A 495 52.32 14.80 -8.88
N GLU A 496 52.16 13.71 -9.65
CA GLU A 496 53.27 12.93 -10.20
C GLU A 496 54.07 13.73 -11.26
N ASN A 497 53.41 14.69 -11.92
CA ASN A 497 53.99 15.55 -12.97
C ASN A 497 54.47 16.94 -12.48
N ALA A 498 54.37 17.22 -11.18
CA ALA A 498 54.71 18.51 -10.57
C ALA A 498 56.21 18.86 -10.71
N HIS A 499 56.52 20.13 -10.99
CA HIS A 499 57.90 20.57 -11.26
C HIS A 499 58.63 21.07 -9.99
N ASP A 500 57.88 21.45 -8.95
CA ASP A 500 58.44 21.91 -7.67
C ASP A 500 57.61 21.51 -6.43
N ARG A 501 58.18 21.80 -5.25
CA ARG A 501 57.57 21.46 -3.96
C ARG A 501 56.32 22.28 -3.63
N ASN A 502 56.20 23.51 -4.12
CA ASN A 502 55.02 24.33 -3.87
C ASN A 502 53.81 23.80 -4.64
N GLU A 503 54.00 23.43 -5.91
CA GLU A 503 52.98 22.75 -6.72
C GLU A 503 52.52 21.45 -6.06
N GLN A 504 53.47 20.64 -5.56
CA GLN A 504 53.14 19.43 -4.79
C GLN A 504 52.32 19.74 -3.52
N HIS A 505 52.64 20.82 -2.78
CA HIS A 505 51.89 21.21 -1.58
C HIS A 505 50.49 21.78 -1.89
N GLU A 506 50.28 22.36 -3.07
CA GLU A 506 48.96 22.78 -3.54
C GLU A 506 48.10 21.57 -3.91
N MET A 507 48.66 20.63 -4.67
CA MET A 507 47.95 19.40 -5.04
C MET A 507 47.65 18.51 -3.83
N SER A 508 48.55 18.39 -2.86
CA SER A 508 48.26 17.69 -1.59
C SER A 508 47.10 18.36 -0.81
N ARG A 509 46.93 19.69 -0.92
CA ARG A 509 45.78 20.38 -0.31
C ARG A 509 44.48 20.09 -1.06
N GLU A 510 44.51 20.11 -2.39
CA GLU A 510 43.35 19.75 -3.22
C GLU A 510 42.90 18.30 -3.00
N MET A 511 43.85 17.36 -2.84
CA MET A 511 43.56 15.97 -2.46
C MET A 511 42.84 15.88 -1.11
N GLU A 512 43.26 16.66 -0.12
CA GLU A 512 42.64 16.65 1.21
C GLU A 512 41.23 17.23 1.16
N ASP A 513 41.03 18.31 0.40
CA ASP A 513 39.72 18.94 0.22
C ASP A 513 38.74 17.99 -0.49
N GLU A 514 39.16 17.31 -1.56
CA GLU A 514 38.31 16.34 -2.28
C GLU A 514 37.97 15.13 -1.41
N LEU A 515 38.93 14.56 -0.68
CA LEU A 515 38.65 13.47 0.29
C LEU A 515 37.69 13.92 1.39
N GLN A 516 37.83 15.16 1.88
CA GLN A 516 36.97 15.74 2.90
C GLN A 516 35.54 15.97 2.39
N GLU A 517 35.36 16.44 1.15
CA GLU A 517 34.04 16.59 0.54
C GLU A 517 33.28 15.26 0.46
N VAL A 518 33.96 14.20 0.01
CA VAL A 518 33.40 12.84 -0.07
C VAL A 518 33.05 12.33 1.31
N PHE A 519 33.95 12.49 2.28
CA PHE A 519 33.71 12.10 3.66
C PHE A 519 32.47 12.77 4.23
N VAL A 520 32.33 14.09 4.08
CA VAL A 520 31.17 14.84 4.60
C VAL A 520 29.87 14.34 3.97
N ALA A 521 29.86 14.12 2.65
CA ALA A 521 28.68 13.64 1.93
C ALA A 521 28.26 12.23 2.37
N ILE A 522 29.20 11.27 2.43
CA ILE A 522 28.90 9.90 2.83
C ILE A 522 28.56 9.84 4.32
N ALA A 523 29.29 10.55 5.18
CA ALA A 523 29.00 10.59 6.61
C ALA A 523 27.62 11.18 6.92
N GLN A 524 27.14 12.14 6.11
CA GLN A 524 25.78 12.65 6.22
C GLN A 524 24.74 11.57 5.89
N GLN A 525 24.91 10.84 4.79
CA GLN A 525 24.05 9.71 4.44
C GLN A 525 24.05 8.63 5.53
N THR A 526 25.21 8.31 6.08
CA THR A 526 25.38 7.36 7.18
C THR A 526 24.64 7.81 8.44
N ARG A 527 24.72 9.09 8.81
CA ARG A 527 23.98 9.65 9.96
C ARG A 527 22.47 9.53 9.79
N GLU A 528 21.95 9.82 8.60
CA GLU A 528 20.53 9.70 8.30
C GLU A 528 20.05 8.25 8.33
N LEU A 529 20.84 7.31 7.80
CA LEU A 529 20.55 5.87 7.89
C LEU A 529 20.56 5.36 9.35
N LYS A 530 21.46 5.87 10.19
CA LYS A 530 21.48 5.58 11.63
C LYS A 530 20.28 6.14 12.38
N ALA A 531 19.82 7.34 12.02
CA ALA A 531 18.60 7.89 12.60
C ALA A 531 17.39 6.99 12.28
N LEU A 532 17.26 6.58 11.02
CA LEU A 532 16.23 5.62 10.59
C LEU A 532 16.36 4.27 11.31
N GLN A 533 17.59 3.78 11.54
CA GLN A 533 17.82 2.56 12.32
C GLN A 533 17.25 2.66 13.74
N VAL A 534 17.44 3.80 14.42
CA VAL A 534 16.92 4.03 15.78
C VAL A 534 15.40 3.99 15.78
N ASP A 535 14.77 4.71 14.85
CA ASP A 535 13.32 4.80 14.75
C ASP A 535 12.69 3.45 14.37
N LEU A 536 13.26 2.75 13.38
CA LEU A 536 12.85 1.39 12.99
C LEU A 536 13.11 0.37 14.10
N GLY A 537 14.05 0.66 14.99
CA GLY A 537 14.41 -0.12 16.18
C GLY A 537 13.43 0.02 17.34
N ALA A 538 12.39 0.85 17.23
CA ALA A 538 11.41 1.07 18.28
C ALA A 538 10.84 -0.25 18.82
N ARG A 539 10.78 -0.36 20.16
CA ARG A 539 10.38 -1.60 20.85
C ARG A 539 8.87 -1.77 20.84
N TYR A 540 8.43 -2.94 20.41
CA TYR A 540 7.08 -3.46 20.64
C TYR A 540 7.13 -4.47 21.79
N ASP A 541 6.28 -4.29 22.80
CA ASP A 541 6.30 -5.11 24.01
C ASP A 541 5.53 -6.43 23.80
N LYS A 542 6.28 -7.47 23.43
CA LYS A 542 5.73 -8.83 23.28
C LYS A 542 5.24 -9.43 24.59
N SER A 543 5.73 -8.97 25.74
CA SER A 543 5.26 -9.46 27.04
C SER A 543 3.88 -8.91 27.35
N ALA A 544 3.65 -7.61 27.09
CA ALA A 544 2.33 -7.00 27.18
C ALA A 544 1.35 -7.62 26.16
N SER A 545 1.80 -7.88 24.93
CA SER A 545 1.00 -8.59 23.93
C SER A 545 0.52 -9.96 24.41
N ALA A 546 1.43 -10.79 24.96
CA ALA A 546 1.09 -12.09 25.51
C ALA A 546 0.08 -11.99 26.67
N GLN A 547 0.19 -10.97 27.52
CA GLN A 547 -0.79 -10.71 28.59
C GLN A 547 -2.17 -10.35 28.03
N TRP A 548 -2.24 -9.47 27.02
CA TRP A 548 -3.51 -9.12 26.38
C TRP A 548 -4.19 -10.35 25.75
N ILE A 549 -3.42 -11.20 25.05
CA ILE A 549 -3.94 -12.46 24.51
C ILE A 549 -4.44 -13.35 25.63
N ALA A 550 -3.66 -13.55 26.71
CA ALA A 550 -4.06 -14.41 27.82
C ALA A 550 -5.38 -13.96 28.47
N THR A 551 -5.57 -12.65 28.69
CA THR A 551 -6.83 -12.10 29.20
C THR A 551 -7.99 -12.34 28.25
N LEU A 552 -7.82 -12.07 26.95
CA LEU A 552 -8.85 -12.32 25.95
C LEU A 552 -9.22 -13.81 25.85
N GLU A 553 -8.24 -14.69 25.97
CA GLU A 553 -8.45 -16.15 25.96
C GLU A 553 -9.25 -16.61 27.19
N GLN A 554 -9.01 -16.02 28.36
CA GLN A 554 -9.79 -16.26 29.57
C GLN A 554 -11.25 -15.81 29.38
N ASP A 555 -11.47 -14.61 28.84
CA ASP A 555 -12.81 -14.09 28.55
C ASP A 555 -13.54 -14.98 27.52
N ARG A 556 -12.83 -15.48 26.50
CA ARG A 556 -13.37 -16.41 25.52
C ARG A 556 -13.80 -17.71 26.17
N ALA A 557 -12.96 -18.29 27.03
CA ALA A 557 -13.25 -19.53 27.73
C ALA A 557 -14.48 -19.37 28.64
N PHE A 558 -14.60 -18.24 29.33
CA PHE A 558 -15.79 -17.92 30.12
C PHE A 558 -17.05 -17.83 29.25
N ALA A 559 -17.02 -17.08 28.16
CA ALA A 559 -18.16 -16.97 27.24
C ALA A 559 -18.55 -18.32 26.63
N GLN A 560 -17.57 -19.16 26.29
CA GLN A 560 -17.78 -20.51 25.77
C GLN A 560 -18.47 -21.42 26.80
N ASP A 561 -18.05 -21.38 28.07
CA ASP A 561 -18.69 -22.15 29.14
C ASP A 561 -20.15 -21.70 29.37
N GLN A 562 -20.42 -20.39 29.34
CA GLN A 562 -21.78 -19.88 29.46
C GLN A 562 -22.66 -20.28 28.27
N LYS A 563 -22.13 -20.24 27.04
CA LYS A 563 -22.81 -20.73 25.84
C LYS A 563 -23.20 -22.20 26.00
N ILE A 564 -22.25 -23.07 26.36
CA ILE A 564 -22.49 -24.51 26.54
C ILE A 564 -23.56 -24.75 27.61
N LYS A 565 -23.51 -24.02 28.73
CA LYS A 565 -24.52 -24.11 29.79
C LYS A 565 -25.92 -23.70 29.30
N ALA A 566 -26.02 -22.62 28.52
CA ALA A 566 -27.28 -22.17 27.94
C ALA A 566 -27.84 -23.20 26.94
N GLU A 567 -27.00 -23.75 26.06
CA GLU A 567 -27.38 -24.77 25.07
C GLU A 567 -27.80 -26.09 25.73
N ALA A 568 -27.08 -26.55 26.77
CA ALA A 568 -27.43 -27.75 27.52
C ALA A 568 -28.77 -27.60 28.25
N ARG A 569 -29.00 -26.46 28.92
CA ARG A 569 -30.29 -26.16 29.55
C ARG A 569 -31.42 -26.08 28.52
N ARG A 570 -31.16 -25.55 27.32
CA ARG A 570 -32.14 -25.52 26.24
C ARG A 570 -32.49 -26.93 25.78
N ALA A 571 -31.49 -27.79 25.54
CA ALA A 571 -31.70 -29.17 25.13
C ALA A 571 -32.51 -29.98 26.17
N GLU A 572 -32.26 -29.74 27.45
CA GLU A 572 -33.07 -30.32 28.53
C GLU A 572 -34.52 -29.83 28.48
N LEU A 573 -34.74 -28.53 28.33
CA LEU A 573 -36.09 -27.96 28.15
C LEU A 573 -36.78 -28.50 26.89
N ASP A 574 -36.07 -28.67 25.78
CA ASP A 574 -36.62 -29.20 24.53
C ASP A 574 -37.10 -30.66 24.72
N SER A 575 -36.35 -31.48 25.46
CA SER A 575 -36.76 -32.85 25.85
C SER A 575 -38.00 -32.85 26.75
N GLN A 576 -38.02 -31.99 27.77
CA GLN A 576 -39.17 -31.84 28.66
C GLN A 576 -40.41 -31.34 27.91
N MET A 577 -40.23 -30.38 27.00
CA MET A 577 -41.28 -29.88 26.11
C MET A 577 -41.85 -30.97 25.22
N LYS A 578 -41.00 -31.86 24.67
CA LYS A 578 -41.46 -33.01 23.88
C LYS A 578 -42.31 -33.95 24.72
N SER A 579 -41.87 -34.32 25.92
CA SER A 579 -42.65 -35.17 26.83
C SER A 579 -44.02 -34.55 27.19
N VAL A 580 -44.05 -33.24 27.44
CA VAL A 580 -45.29 -32.52 27.72
C VAL A 580 -46.19 -32.44 26.48
N ALA A 581 -45.62 -32.24 25.30
CA ALA A 581 -46.37 -32.22 24.04
C ALA A 581 -47.00 -33.58 23.72
N ASP A 582 -46.24 -34.68 23.86
CA ASP A 582 -46.73 -36.04 23.66
C ASP A 582 -47.88 -36.36 24.63
N ALA A 583 -47.78 -35.92 25.90
CA ALA A 583 -48.84 -36.08 26.89
C ALA A 583 -50.09 -35.24 26.58
N ILE A 584 -49.92 -33.99 26.12
CA ILE A 584 -51.02 -33.13 25.67
C ILE A 584 -51.77 -33.79 24.51
N GLU A 585 -51.05 -34.26 23.49
CA GLU A 585 -51.63 -34.91 22.30
C GLU A 585 -52.36 -36.21 22.68
N LEU A 586 -51.80 -36.97 23.61
CA LEU A 586 -52.38 -38.23 24.06
C LEU A 586 -53.65 -38.01 24.90
N ILE A 587 -53.69 -36.96 25.71
CA ILE A 587 -54.90 -36.54 26.44
C ILE A 587 -55.96 -36.00 25.48
N GLU A 588 -55.57 -35.24 24.45
CA GLU A 588 -56.48 -34.79 23.38
C GLU A 588 -57.15 -35.96 22.65
N ARG A 589 -56.36 -36.95 22.20
CA ARG A 589 -56.86 -38.12 21.45
C ARG A 589 -57.87 -38.97 22.22
N ASN A 590 -57.80 -39.01 23.55
CA ASN A 590 -58.69 -39.79 24.40
C ASN A 590 -59.92 -39.00 24.90
N GLY A 591 -60.06 -37.72 24.50
CA GLY A 591 -61.28 -36.95 24.71
C GLY A 591 -61.37 -36.25 26.08
N VAL A 592 -60.67 -35.12 26.19
CA VAL A 592 -60.74 -34.17 27.34
C VAL A 592 -62.17 -33.66 27.60
N GLU A 593 -63.00 -33.69 26.56
CA GLU A 593 -64.44 -33.37 26.54
C GLU A 593 -65.23 -34.09 27.65
N ASN A 594 -64.82 -35.33 27.97
CA ASN A 594 -65.57 -36.24 28.84
C ASN A 594 -65.51 -35.87 30.34
N ILE A 595 -64.51 -35.09 30.74
CA ILE A 595 -64.29 -34.66 32.14
C ILE A 595 -64.26 -33.13 32.29
N GLY A 596 -64.10 -32.37 31.20
CA GLY A 596 -64.02 -30.92 31.20
C GLY A 596 -62.59 -30.39 31.39
N GLN A 597 -62.21 -29.36 30.65
CA GLN A 597 -60.81 -28.89 30.54
C GLN A 597 -60.22 -28.25 31.80
N GLN A 598 -61.10 -27.84 32.73
CA GLN A 598 -60.71 -27.35 34.06
C GLN A 598 -60.70 -28.47 35.11
N ALA A 599 -61.17 -29.68 34.76
CA ALA A 599 -61.08 -30.81 35.66
C ALA A 599 -59.63 -31.18 35.91
N GLN A 600 -59.39 -31.60 37.15
CA GLN A 600 -58.08 -32.04 37.58
C GLN A 600 -57.74 -33.34 36.86
N LEU A 601 -56.55 -33.40 36.27
CA LEU A 601 -56.02 -34.63 35.68
C LEU A 601 -55.56 -35.54 36.82
N THR A 602 -56.45 -36.43 37.27
CA THR A 602 -56.17 -37.48 38.26
C THR A 602 -56.09 -38.83 37.57
N VAL A 603 -55.53 -39.85 38.23
CA VAL A 603 -55.50 -41.24 37.73
C VAL A 603 -56.90 -41.68 37.31
N ASP A 604 -57.90 -41.46 38.17
CA ASP A 604 -59.28 -41.87 37.93
C ASP A 604 -59.90 -41.14 36.74
N ASN A 605 -59.66 -39.82 36.63
CA ASN A 605 -60.18 -39.02 35.51
C ASN A 605 -59.50 -39.38 34.18
N LEU A 606 -58.19 -39.68 34.19
CA LEU A 606 -57.44 -40.13 33.01
C LEU A 606 -57.92 -41.53 32.55
N MET A 607 -58.13 -42.47 33.48
CA MET A 607 -58.70 -43.78 33.14
C MET A 607 -60.15 -43.69 32.65
N ALA A 608 -60.96 -42.79 33.23
CA ALA A 608 -62.33 -42.55 32.80
C ALA A 608 -62.42 -41.97 31.37
N MET A 609 -61.35 -41.33 30.88
CA MET A 609 -61.21 -40.93 29.47
C MET A 609 -60.83 -42.09 28.53
N GLY A 610 -60.70 -43.32 29.03
CA GLY A 610 -60.34 -44.49 28.20
C GLY A 610 -58.84 -44.65 27.98
N MET A 611 -57.99 -43.90 28.69
CA MET A 611 -56.55 -44.07 28.63
C MET A 611 -56.12 -45.38 29.30
N ALA A 612 -55.28 -46.16 28.62
CA ALA A 612 -54.70 -47.37 29.19
C ALA A 612 -53.70 -47.04 30.33
N PRO A 613 -53.43 -47.96 31.28
CA PRO A 613 -52.51 -47.70 32.39
C PRO A 613 -51.13 -47.13 31.99
N PRO A 614 -50.46 -47.58 30.91
CA PRO A 614 -49.20 -46.99 30.45
C PRO A 614 -49.36 -45.54 29.94
N GLN A 615 -50.50 -45.22 29.34
CA GLN A 615 -50.84 -43.90 28.82
C GLN A 615 -51.09 -42.90 29.96
N VAL A 616 -51.76 -43.35 31.03
CA VAL A 616 -51.95 -42.58 32.27
C VAL A 616 -50.61 -42.23 32.92
N GLN A 617 -49.64 -43.16 32.93
CA GLN A 617 -48.30 -42.88 33.46
C GLN A 617 -47.56 -41.79 32.67
N ILE A 618 -47.66 -41.78 31.34
CA ILE A 618 -47.04 -40.74 30.50
C ILE A 618 -47.60 -39.35 30.86
N ALA A 619 -48.92 -39.23 31.00
CA ALA A 619 -49.57 -37.99 31.40
C ALA A 619 -49.14 -37.51 32.79
N LEU A 620 -49.10 -38.41 33.77
CA LEU A 620 -48.68 -38.08 35.14
C LEU A 620 -47.20 -37.67 35.22
N LEU A 621 -46.32 -38.31 34.44
CA LEU A 621 -44.90 -37.96 34.37
C LEU A 621 -44.71 -36.56 33.78
N ALA A 622 -45.46 -36.21 32.73
CA ALA A 622 -45.43 -34.86 32.14
C ALA A 622 -45.96 -33.79 33.12
N MET A 623 -47.03 -34.10 33.86
CA MET A 623 -47.54 -33.23 34.91
C MET A 623 -46.49 -32.98 36.02
N ASP A 624 -45.82 -34.03 36.48
CA ASP A 624 -44.77 -33.92 37.49
C ASP A 624 -43.56 -33.13 36.96
N THR A 625 -43.20 -33.34 35.69
CA THR A 625 -42.16 -32.56 35.00
C THR A 625 -42.51 -31.07 35.01
N LEU A 626 -43.75 -30.70 34.67
CA LEU A 626 -44.19 -29.29 34.73
C LEU A 626 -44.12 -28.71 36.15
N LYS A 627 -44.56 -29.45 37.17
CA LYS A 627 -44.48 -29.02 38.58
C LYS A 627 -43.04 -28.77 39.03
N LYS A 628 -42.10 -29.63 38.61
CA LYS A 628 -40.69 -29.54 38.97
C LYS A 628 -39.98 -28.40 38.24
N THR A 629 -40.28 -28.20 36.96
CA THR A 629 -39.56 -27.23 36.12
C THR A 629 -40.09 -25.80 36.25
N LEU A 630 -41.39 -25.62 36.55
CA LEU A 630 -42.03 -24.30 36.56
C LEU A 630 -42.57 -23.94 37.95
N SER A 631 -42.13 -22.80 38.47
CA SER A 631 -42.69 -22.22 39.69
C SER A 631 -44.09 -21.64 39.44
N GLY A 632 -44.99 -21.79 40.42
CA GLY A 632 -46.34 -21.22 40.38
C GLY A 632 -47.34 -21.96 39.48
N ILE A 633 -47.10 -23.24 39.18
CA ILE A 633 -48.16 -24.14 38.69
C ILE A 633 -48.97 -24.64 39.88
N ALA A 634 -50.29 -24.64 39.76
CA ALA A 634 -51.19 -25.13 40.81
C ALA A 634 -50.88 -26.59 41.18
N GLU A 635 -51.06 -26.97 42.46
CA GLU A 635 -50.91 -28.36 42.92
C GLU A 635 -51.81 -29.32 42.11
N THR A 636 -52.95 -28.82 41.64
CA THR A 636 -53.87 -29.50 40.76
C THR A 636 -53.64 -29.05 39.32
N ILE A 637 -53.21 -29.98 38.45
CA ILE A 637 -52.96 -29.70 37.03
C ILE A 637 -54.17 -30.11 36.22
N SER A 638 -54.76 -29.15 35.51
CA SER A 638 -55.74 -29.35 34.46
C SER A 638 -55.08 -29.41 33.09
N TYR A 639 -55.84 -29.78 32.06
CA TYR A 639 -55.36 -29.72 30.68
C TYR A 639 -54.91 -28.29 30.27
N LEU A 640 -55.65 -27.26 30.69
CA LEU A 640 -55.26 -25.86 30.43
C LEU A 640 -53.93 -25.48 31.11
N ASN A 641 -53.69 -26.01 32.31
CA ASN A 641 -52.43 -25.82 33.03
C ASN A 641 -51.26 -26.50 32.28
N MET A 642 -51.48 -27.67 31.67
CA MET A 642 -50.47 -28.35 30.83
C MET A 642 -50.07 -27.49 29.62
N VAL A 643 -51.05 -26.96 28.87
CA VAL A 643 -50.79 -26.11 27.70
C VAL A 643 -50.13 -24.78 28.10
N ALA A 644 -50.59 -24.16 29.19
CA ALA A 644 -49.95 -22.94 29.71
C ALA A 644 -48.50 -23.20 30.16
N GLY A 645 -48.26 -24.34 30.82
CA GLY A 645 -46.93 -24.81 31.20
C GLY A 645 -46.01 -25.02 30.01
N TYR A 646 -46.47 -25.73 28.98
CA TYR A 646 -45.72 -25.92 27.73
C TYR A 646 -45.31 -24.59 27.07
N ASN A 647 -46.21 -23.61 27.00
CA ASN A 647 -45.89 -22.29 26.43
C ASN A 647 -44.82 -21.55 27.26
N ARG A 648 -44.85 -21.64 28.59
CA ARG A 648 -43.82 -21.05 29.46
C ARG A 648 -42.45 -21.73 29.27
N LEU A 649 -42.41 -23.06 29.14
CA LEU A 649 -41.18 -23.78 28.83
C LEU A 649 -40.59 -23.30 27.50
N ARG A 650 -41.43 -23.14 26.47
CA ARG A 650 -41.03 -22.63 25.16
C ARG A 650 -40.45 -21.21 25.23
N ASP A 651 -41.08 -20.31 25.97
CA ASP A 651 -40.58 -18.94 26.13
C ASP A 651 -39.20 -18.93 26.82
N ARG A 652 -38.98 -19.81 27.79
CA ARG A 652 -37.69 -19.97 28.47
C ARG A 652 -36.62 -20.59 27.57
N ALA A 653 -36.98 -21.58 26.75
CA ALA A 653 -36.08 -22.14 25.73
C ALA A 653 -35.65 -21.08 24.69
N ARG A 654 -36.57 -20.19 24.30
CA ARG A 654 -36.28 -19.06 23.42
C ARG A 654 -35.31 -18.06 24.05
N GLN A 655 -35.46 -17.75 25.34
CA GLN A 655 -34.53 -16.87 26.07
C GLN A 655 -33.11 -17.46 26.10
N LEU A 656 -32.97 -18.75 26.46
CA LEU A 656 -31.68 -19.44 26.46
C LEU A 656 -31.02 -19.46 25.07
N ARG A 657 -31.82 -19.55 24.01
CA ARG A 657 -31.31 -19.43 22.62
C ARG A 657 -30.71 -18.05 22.37
N LEU A 658 -31.42 -16.98 22.75
CA LEU A 658 -30.93 -15.60 22.57
C LEU A 658 -29.67 -15.33 23.41
N GLU A 659 -29.57 -15.91 24.61
CA GLU A 659 -28.36 -15.87 25.45
C GLU A 659 -27.18 -16.58 24.77
N ALA A 660 -27.38 -17.80 24.26
CA ALA A 660 -26.35 -18.55 23.54
C ALA A 660 -25.86 -17.83 22.26
N GLU A 661 -26.77 -17.17 21.54
CA GLU A 661 -26.44 -16.33 20.39
C GLU A 661 -25.64 -15.08 20.81
N ALA A 662 -25.95 -14.46 21.95
CA ALA A 662 -25.19 -13.34 22.49
C ALA A 662 -23.75 -13.76 22.83
N TYR A 663 -23.57 -14.88 23.54
CA TYR A 663 -22.24 -15.42 23.82
C TYR A 663 -21.48 -15.79 22.55
N THR A 664 -22.16 -16.31 21.52
CA THR A 664 -21.54 -16.58 20.22
C THR A 664 -20.98 -15.30 19.59
N ARG A 665 -21.72 -14.18 19.65
CA ARG A 665 -21.22 -12.88 19.17
C ARG A 665 -20.02 -12.38 19.98
N ASP A 666 -20.06 -12.53 21.31
CA ASP A 666 -18.95 -12.16 22.18
C ASP A 666 -17.68 -12.96 21.86
N ILE A 667 -17.82 -14.27 21.66
CA ILE A 667 -16.71 -15.15 21.26
C ILE A 667 -16.10 -14.68 19.92
N THR A 668 -16.93 -14.38 18.92
CA THR A 668 -16.44 -13.87 17.62
C THR A 668 -15.70 -12.53 17.78
N LEU A 669 -16.23 -11.62 18.60
CA LEU A 669 -15.57 -10.34 18.88
C LEU A 669 -14.22 -10.52 19.56
N ILE A 670 -14.15 -11.41 20.56
CA ILE A 670 -12.92 -11.71 21.30
C ILE A 670 -11.88 -12.33 20.36
N LEU A 671 -12.28 -13.30 19.52
CA LEU A 671 -11.38 -13.91 18.52
C LEU A 671 -10.81 -12.87 17.55
N GLY A 672 -11.63 -11.92 17.08
CA GLY A 672 -11.16 -10.83 16.22
C GLY A 672 -10.14 -9.90 16.92
N LYS A 673 -10.30 -9.66 18.22
CA LYS A 673 -9.32 -8.91 19.04
C LYS A 673 -8.02 -9.69 19.23
N VAL A 674 -8.10 -11.00 19.48
CA VAL A 674 -6.91 -11.87 19.57
C VAL A 674 -6.15 -11.86 18.24
N GLU A 675 -6.87 -11.97 17.13
CA GLU A 675 -6.29 -11.95 15.79
C GLU A 675 -5.60 -10.61 15.48
N LEU A 676 -6.18 -9.49 15.94
CA LEU A 676 -5.53 -8.17 15.83
C LEU A 676 -4.18 -8.16 16.55
N VAL A 677 -4.13 -8.63 17.80
CA VAL A 677 -2.89 -8.66 18.59
C VAL A 677 -1.85 -9.58 17.93
N GLN A 678 -2.25 -10.76 17.47
CA GLN A 678 -1.37 -11.67 16.72
C GLN A 678 -0.86 -11.06 15.42
N THR A 679 -1.69 -10.28 14.73
CA THR A 679 -1.28 -9.54 13.53
C THR A 679 -0.24 -8.47 13.84
N LEU A 680 -0.37 -7.77 14.97
CA LEU A 680 0.62 -6.79 15.44
C LEU A 680 1.95 -7.48 15.82
N ASP A 681 1.90 -8.67 16.44
CA ASP A 681 3.08 -9.49 16.71
C ASP A 681 3.79 -9.94 15.43
N ALA A 682 3.02 -10.33 14.41
CA ALA A 682 3.54 -10.71 13.10
C ALA A 682 4.16 -9.52 12.35
N LEU A 683 3.53 -8.33 12.46
CA LEU A 683 4.07 -7.07 11.95
C LEU A 683 5.42 -6.75 12.60
N ASP A 684 5.52 -6.83 13.93
CA ASP A 684 6.77 -6.64 14.65
C ASP A 684 7.84 -7.67 14.25
N GLY A 685 7.43 -8.93 14.07
CA GLY A 685 8.31 -9.98 13.54
C GLY A 685 8.84 -9.64 12.13
N GLY A 686 7.98 -9.10 11.27
CA GLY A 686 8.35 -8.60 9.94
C GLY A 686 9.31 -7.40 10.01
N ARG A 687 9.02 -6.42 10.87
CA ARG A 687 9.89 -5.27 11.17
C ARG A 687 11.28 -5.74 11.60
N GLY A 688 11.37 -6.72 12.50
CA GLY A 688 12.64 -7.27 12.96
C GLY A 688 13.46 -7.91 11.84
N ARG A 689 12.81 -8.63 10.91
CA ARG A 689 13.48 -9.19 9.72
C ARG A 689 13.96 -8.10 8.76
N PHE A 690 13.12 -7.10 8.49
CA PHE A 690 13.50 -5.94 7.69
C PHE A 690 14.70 -5.21 8.29
N LEU A 691 14.64 -4.90 9.59
CA LEU A 691 15.70 -4.19 10.30
C LEU A 691 17.03 -4.95 10.24
N LYS A 692 17.00 -6.28 10.36
CA LYS A 692 18.21 -7.10 10.24
C LYS A 692 18.90 -6.92 8.88
N GLU A 693 18.14 -6.93 7.79
CA GLU A 693 18.69 -6.69 6.45
C GLU A 693 19.09 -5.24 6.23
N PHE A 694 18.32 -4.29 6.77
CA PHE A 694 18.63 -2.86 6.71
C PHE A 694 19.95 -2.51 7.42
N LEU A 695 20.25 -3.16 8.54
CA LEU A 695 21.51 -2.98 9.27
C LEU A 695 22.75 -3.30 8.44
N ASN A 696 22.65 -4.25 7.49
CA ASN A 696 23.73 -4.55 6.57
C ASN A 696 24.04 -3.34 5.66
N ILE A 697 23.01 -2.59 5.27
CA ILE A 697 23.15 -1.36 4.47
C ILE A 697 23.77 -0.25 5.32
N VAL A 698 23.30 -0.06 6.56
CA VAL A 698 23.88 0.92 7.48
C VAL A 698 25.37 0.65 7.69
N ALA A 699 25.74 -0.61 7.96
CA ALA A 699 27.13 -1.01 8.16
C ALA A 699 28.01 -0.78 6.92
N ALA A 700 27.49 -0.99 5.72
CA ALA A 700 28.21 -0.69 4.48
C ALA A 700 28.49 0.81 4.34
N PHE A 701 27.50 1.66 4.61
CA PHE A 701 27.65 3.13 4.58
C PHE A 701 28.58 3.65 5.68
N GLU A 702 28.57 3.04 6.88
CA GLU A 702 29.56 3.30 7.92
C GLU A 702 30.97 2.98 7.46
N HIS A 703 31.16 1.80 6.84
CA HIS A 703 32.45 1.40 6.32
C HIS A 703 32.94 2.35 5.22
N PHE A 704 32.07 2.75 4.29
CA PHE A 704 32.40 3.73 3.25
C PHE A 704 32.84 5.06 3.85
N ALA A 705 32.09 5.59 4.82
CA ALA A 705 32.48 6.83 5.50
C ALA A 705 33.86 6.71 6.17
N GLY A 706 34.16 5.58 6.81
CA GLY A 706 35.45 5.34 7.46
C GLY A 706 36.66 5.32 6.51
N VAL A 707 36.47 4.96 5.24
CA VAL A 707 37.56 4.99 4.24
C VAL A 707 38.02 6.41 3.93
N PHE A 708 37.11 7.38 3.95
CA PHE A 708 37.42 8.78 3.63
C PHE A 708 37.70 9.63 4.89
N GLU A 709 37.61 9.04 6.08
CA GLU A 709 37.80 9.77 7.33
C GLU A 709 39.21 10.41 7.40
N PRO A 710 39.33 11.67 7.83
CA PRO A 710 40.62 12.36 7.89
C PRO A 710 41.64 11.66 8.80
N GLN A 711 42.64 11.01 8.20
CA GLN A 711 43.73 10.37 8.91
C GLN A 711 45.01 11.20 8.76
N LYS A 712 45.21 12.15 9.67
CA LYS A 712 46.39 13.03 9.69
C LYS A 712 47.72 12.30 9.94
N SER A 713 47.67 11.01 10.30
CA SER A 713 48.85 10.15 10.52
C SER A 713 49.41 9.56 9.23
N GLN A 714 48.68 9.62 8.11
CA GLN A 714 49.13 9.14 6.80
C GLN A 714 49.27 10.30 5.80
N PRO A 715 50.25 10.25 4.88
CA PRO A 715 50.32 11.19 3.76
C PRO A 715 49.04 11.12 2.92
N VAL A 716 48.54 12.28 2.49
CA VAL A 716 47.29 12.39 1.73
C VAL A 716 47.35 11.59 0.42
N GLU A 717 48.53 11.51 -0.20
CA GLU A 717 48.79 10.80 -1.46
C GLU A 717 48.63 9.26 -1.31
N ALA A 718 48.91 8.73 -0.13
CA ALA A 718 48.70 7.30 0.16
C ALA A 718 47.21 7.00 0.40
N ARG A 719 46.52 7.93 1.08
CA ARG A 719 45.06 7.87 1.29
C ARG A 719 44.30 7.97 -0.03
N VAL A 720 44.70 8.88 -0.92
CA VAL A 720 44.12 9.02 -2.27
C VAL A 720 44.26 7.75 -3.09
N ARG A 721 45.45 7.13 -3.14
CA ARG A 721 45.62 5.85 -3.84
C ARG A 721 44.69 4.76 -3.33
N THR A 722 44.59 4.65 -2.00
CA THR A 722 43.69 3.69 -1.34
C THR A 722 42.22 3.98 -1.68
N ALA A 723 41.81 5.25 -1.67
CA ALA A 723 40.46 5.67 -2.05
C ALA A 723 40.15 5.33 -3.51
N CYS A 724 41.06 5.65 -4.44
CA CYS A 724 40.93 5.35 -5.86
C CYS A 724 40.77 3.85 -6.16
N ASP A 725 41.44 2.99 -5.38
CA ASP A 725 41.32 1.53 -5.51
C ASP A 725 39.99 0.99 -4.97
N LEU A 726 39.47 1.59 -3.88
CA LEU A 726 38.27 1.11 -3.20
C LEU A 726 36.96 1.62 -3.79
N ILE A 727 36.92 2.86 -4.31
CA ILE A 727 35.71 3.49 -4.84
C ILE A 727 34.96 2.63 -5.88
N PRO A 728 35.61 2.02 -6.90
CA PRO A 728 34.92 1.16 -7.86
C PRO A 728 34.20 -0.03 -7.20
N GLY A 729 34.78 -0.59 -6.13
CA GLY A 729 34.17 -1.64 -5.32
C GLY A 729 32.91 -1.16 -4.61
N MET A 730 32.94 0.03 -4.03
CA MET A 730 31.79 0.66 -3.36
C MET A 730 30.63 0.93 -4.33
N ILE A 731 30.92 1.49 -5.52
CA ILE A 731 29.92 1.75 -6.56
C ILE A 731 29.26 0.45 -7.03
N ASN A 732 30.07 -0.60 -7.25
CA ASN A 732 29.55 -1.93 -7.61
C ASN A 732 28.67 -2.52 -6.50
N HIS A 733 29.04 -2.30 -5.23
CA HIS A 733 28.28 -2.77 -4.08
C HIS A 733 26.93 -2.06 -3.93
N LEU A 734 26.83 -0.78 -4.29
CA LEU A 734 25.58 0.00 -4.23
C LEU A 734 24.63 -0.29 -5.40
N ARG A 735 25.13 -0.79 -6.54
CA ARG A 735 24.33 -1.03 -7.76
C ARG A 735 23.04 -1.84 -7.54
N PRO A 736 23.00 -2.90 -6.72
CA PRO A 736 21.77 -3.66 -6.45
C PRO A 736 20.64 -2.82 -5.82
N LEU A 737 20.95 -1.75 -5.08
CA LEU A 737 19.96 -0.87 -4.45
C LEU A 737 19.25 0.05 -5.47
N ARG A 738 19.72 0.10 -6.72
CA ARG A 738 19.08 0.86 -7.81
C ARG A 738 17.87 0.15 -8.43
N GLY A 739 17.91 -1.19 -8.46
CA GLY A 739 16.90 -2.02 -9.12
C GLY A 739 15.70 -2.27 -8.24
#